data_AF-A0A3N5RG80-F1
#
_entry.id   AF-A0A3N5RG80-F1
#
_cell.length_a   1.000
_cell.length_b   1.000
_cell.length_c   1.000
_cell.angle_alpha   90.00
_cell.angle_beta   90.00
_cell.angle_gamma   90.00
#
_symmetry.space_group_name_H-M   'P 1'
#
loop_
_entity.id
_entity.type
_entity.pdbx_description
1 polymer ?
#
loop_
_entity_poly.entity_id
_entity_poly.type
_entity_poly.pdbx_seq_one_letter_code
_entity_poly.pdbx_strand_id
1 'polypeptide(L)'
;MTAIFIAILRRHRSNYTLYMAAGAFSWAVGNLLWLAGKPVFEVILWWMGFLILTIAGERLELGQLIRLNTKIHRQFNLAASLFLGGLMLSLFNLDAGTRLASLGMLALALWMLRYDISRFTIKKPGVPRFAAVCLLSGYIWLGLAGIIGLVVGSVPAGLFYDAFLHAVFLGFVFAMIFGHAPIIFPAILRIPIAYTPLFYSHLVLLHVSLAIRIAGDLITYPPARLWGGLLNGISILLFLLLTVRSVWIGSARSKREAGRKVTVLEEKIEPEEAVLEGNRLHWAWYGVLGIFILAALTGSLMRFWMLLGFPEGIQFTNVRHAHSHLMYFGWVTPALMALIAARLPLFTQRRIPKSAILVAGITLVLGLVSYPPFFLWGYDLAAIGSVKLPISVILSTLNIFAWYAYIVIYRKMVRDVHPNRPIRLWNAALVFLFLSSLGAWGRAVLVGLKVEDPFWTSSMVHLFLDLFSNGWAVLGVLGLAYSTQKRLESTISGWEDYLLFLGIPLTFFLGLPVDLVPPDLRTLSGIGNLMMACGLILHTRTLWPAFRANYRNGWSMFPGFLLTRAVFDVGASISPLAAWGEQVGLRIIYLHITLLGLITLAIFAAANSTWRRSSYLGTVSLTVSVLLLLVSLVPLSGFWPESLGGSWTLAATAVISLGPSIAAGIILFQGIKPREKSRKTGKETSTTPAWKGGTM
;
A
#
# COMPACT_ATOMS: atom_id res chain seq x y z
N MET A 1 -9.95 25.98 17.98
CA MET A 1 -8.62 26.62 18.21
C MET A 1 -8.72 27.97 18.89
N THR A 2 -9.43 28.96 18.33
CA THR A 2 -9.54 30.32 18.90
C THR A 2 -10.06 30.32 20.34
N ALA A 3 -11.12 29.56 20.65
CA ALA A 3 -11.64 29.41 22.01
C ALA A 3 -10.61 28.83 23.01
N ILE A 4 -9.76 27.91 22.55
CA ILE A 4 -8.69 27.30 23.38
C ILE A 4 -7.64 28.37 23.72
N PHE A 5 -7.18 29.14 22.73
CA PHE A 5 -6.21 30.21 22.95
C PHE A 5 -6.78 31.36 23.79
N ILE A 6 -8.07 31.68 23.66
CA ILE A 6 -8.74 32.64 24.55
C ILE A 6 -8.72 32.13 26.01
N ALA A 7 -9.00 30.84 26.23
CA ALA A 7 -8.92 30.23 27.56
C ALA A 7 -7.47 30.25 28.11
N ILE A 8 -6.47 29.99 27.27
CA ILE A 8 -5.04 30.09 27.64
C ILE A 8 -4.69 31.52 28.02
N LEU A 9 -5.11 32.52 27.24
CA LEU A 9 -4.87 33.94 27.54
C LEU A 9 -5.55 34.43 28.82
N ARG A 10 -6.68 33.82 29.21
CA ARG A 10 -7.32 34.12 30.50
C ARG A 10 -6.56 33.55 31.69
N ARG A 11 -5.80 32.47 31.48
CA ARG A 11 -5.02 31.80 32.54
C ARG A 11 -3.57 32.27 32.61
N HIS A 12 -2.94 32.57 31.48
CA HIS A 12 -1.54 32.99 31.40
C HIS A 12 -1.31 33.97 30.24
N ARG A 13 -1.15 35.26 30.58
CA ARG A 13 -0.89 36.32 29.62
C ARG A 13 0.61 36.52 29.43
N SER A 14 1.10 36.22 28.23
CA SER A 14 2.45 36.53 27.79
C SER A 14 2.44 36.96 26.32
N ASN A 15 3.47 37.68 25.87
CA ASN A 15 3.55 38.17 24.50
C ASN A 15 3.46 37.03 23.48
N TYR A 16 4.12 35.89 23.72
CA TYR A 16 4.06 34.75 22.81
C TYR A 16 2.67 34.10 22.73
N THR A 17 1.92 34.01 23.85
CA THR A 17 0.55 33.50 23.85
C THR A 17 -0.41 34.44 23.14
N LEU A 18 -0.17 35.76 23.17
CA LEU A 18 -0.94 36.75 22.41
C LEU A 18 -0.78 36.56 20.90
N TYR A 19 0.44 36.35 20.41
CA TYR A 19 0.67 36.16 18.96
C TYR A 19 0.13 34.82 18.45
N MET A 20 0.27 33.74 19.21
CA MET A 20 -0.36 32.47 18.85
C MET A 20 -1.90 32.58 18.83
N ALA A 21 -2.48 33.32 19.78
CA ALA A 21 -3.92 33.60 19.78
C ALA A 21 -4.34 34.47 18.58
N ALA A 22 -3.54 35.47 18.23
CA ALA A 22 -3.76 36.29 17.03
C ALA A 22 -3.71 35.44 15.76
N GLY A 23 -2.76 34.50 15.65
CA GLY A 23 -2.75 33.52 14.57
C GLY A 23 -4.04 32.69 14.52
N ALA A 24 -4.46 32.13 15.65
CA ALA A 24 -5.71 31.35 15.73
C ALA A 24 -6.95 32.19 15.39
N PHE A 25 -6.93 33.49 15.68
CA PHE A 25 -7.97 34.43 15.27
C PHE A 25 -7.93 34.71 13.77
N SER A 26 -6.76 34.93 13.19
CA SER A 26 -6.59 35.11 11.73
C SER A 26 -7.15 33.92 10.94
N TRP A 27 -6.97 32.69 11.44
CA TRP A 27 -7.58 31.50 10.84
C TRP A 27 -9.11 31.56 10.85
N ALA A 28 -9.71 31.97 11.98
CA ALA A 28 -11.16 32.10 12.11
C ALA A 28 -11.71 33.16 11.15
N VAL A 29 -11.06 34.33 11.08
CA VAL A 29 -11.43 35.41 10.16
C VAL A 29 -11.34 34.92 8.70
N GLY A 30 -10.25 34.25 8.32
CA GLY A 30 -10.11 33.70 6.97
C GLY A 30 -11.25 32.74 6.61
N ASN A 31 -11.61 31.82 7.51
CA ASN A 31 -12.74 30.91 7.27
C ASN A 31 -14.08 31.64 7.17
N LEU A 32 -14.32 32.68 7.98
CA LEU A 32 -15.54 33.49 7.91
C LEU A 32 -15.63 34.25 6.58
N LEU A 33 -14.52 34.82 6.10
CA LEU A 33 -14.46 35.46 4.78
C LEU A 33 -14.75 34.47 3.65
N TRP A 34 -14.17 33.27 3.72
CA TRP A 34 -14.42 32.23 2.72
C TRP A 34 -15.89 31.76 2.72
N LEU A 35 -16.47 31.56 3.91
CA LEU A 35 -17.90 31.24 4.05
C LEU A 35 -18.82 32.37 3.57
N ALA A 36 -18.38 33.62 3.69
CA ALA A 36 -19.07 34.79 3.13
C ALA A 36 -18.91 34.91 1.59
N GLY A 37 -18.33 33.91 0.92
CA GLY A 37 -18.20 33.84 -0.53
C GLY A 37 -16.97 34.57 -1.09
N LYS A 38 -16.03 35.01 -0.25
CA LYS A 38 -14.79 35.64 -0.74
C LYS A 38 -13.90 34.62 -1.48
N PRO A 39 -13.31 35.01 -2.62
CA PRO A 39 -12.43 34.13 -3.38
C PRO A 39 -11.14 33.82 -2.61
N VAL A 40 -10.52 32.67 -2.90
CA VAL A 40 -9.38 32.15 -2.11
C VAL A 40 -8.21 33.13 -2.05
N PHE A 41 -7.91 33.86 -3.11
CA PHE A 41 -6.78 34.81 -3.13
C PHE A 41 -6.96 36.00 -2.16
N GLU A 42 -8.20 36.35 -1.79
CA GLU A 42 -8.48 37.36 -0.75
C GLU A 42 -8.35 36.78 0.67
N VAL A 43 -8.57 35.46 0.80
CA VAL A 43 -8.59 34.77 2.09
C VAL A 43 -7.21 34.23 2.48
N ILE A 44 -6.38 33.87 1.51
CA ILE A 44 -5.12 33.13 1.73
C ILE A 44 -4.18 33.84 2.70
N LEU A 45 -4.13 35.18 2.65
CA LEU A 45 -3.25 35.99 3.49
C LEU A 45 -3.61 35.84 4.99
N TRP A 46 -4.89 35.64 5.31
CA TRP A 46 -5.36 35.36 6.68
C TRP A 46 -4.97 33.97 7.16
N TRP A 47 -5.05 32.97 6.29
CA TRP A 47 -4.57 31.62 6.59
C TRP A 47 -3.04 31.55 6.72
N MET A 48 -2.30 32.33 5.93
CA MET A 48 -0.87 32.53 6.16
C MET A 48 -0.61 33.16 7.51
N GLY A 49 -1.42 34.15 7.90
CA GLY A 49 -1.28 34.82 9.19
C GLY A 49 -1.44 33.87 10.38
N PHE A 50 -2.30 32.87 10.26
CA PHE A 50 -2.36 31.78 11.25
C PHE A 50 -1.02 31.08 11.41
N LEU A 51 -0.43 30.61 10.32
CA LEU A 51 0.81 29.84 10.36
C LEU A 51 1.99 30.71 10.82
N ILE A 52 2.14 31.89 10.22
CA ILE A 52 3.26 32.80 10.50
C ILE A 52 3.24 33.26 11.96
N LEU A 53 2.09 33.74 12.48
CA LEU A 53 2.01 34.23 13.85
C LEU A 53 2.10 33.11 14.89
N THR A 54 1.59 31.92 14.57
CA THR A 54 1.72 30.77 15.46
C THR A 54 3.18 30.33 15.56
N ILE A 55 3.87 30.17 14.42
CA ILE A 55 5.29 29.81 14.38
C ILE A 55 6.14 30.89 15.07
N ALA A 56 5.94 32.16 14.71
CA ALA A 56 6.68 33.28 15.30
C ALA A 56 6.44 33.39 16.81
N GLY A 57 5.21 33.19 17.28
CA GLY A 57 4.86 33.13 18.70
C GLY A 57 5.57 31.99 19.41
N GLU A 58 5.55 30.77 18.86
CA GLU A 58 6.25 29.60 19.40
C GLU A 58 7.78 29.85 19.49
N ARG A 59 8.35 30.65 18.58
CA ARG A 59 9.78 31.02 18.61
C ARG A 59 10.10 32.11 19.61
N LEU A 60 9.19 33.06 19.80
CA LEU A 60 9.31 34.03 20.88
C LEU A 60 9.28 33.36 22.26
N GLU A 61 8.46 32.30 22.43
CA GLU A 61 8.41 31.50 23.66
C GLU A 61 9.75 30.86 23.99
N LEU A 62 10.39 30.17 23.02
CA LEU A 62 11.72 29.60 23.22
C LEU A 62 12.82 30.65 23.40
N GLY A 63 12.62 31.87 22.87
CA GLY A 63 13.50 33.01 23.07
C GLY A 63 13.65 33.45 24.54
N GLN A 64 12.70 33.07 25.42
CA GLN A 64 12.82 33.31 26.86
C GLN A 64 14.03 32.61 27.48
N LEU A 65 14.46 31.48 26.91
CA LEU A 65 15.65 30.74 27.35
C LEU A 65 16.95 31.55 27.14
N ILE A 66 16.94 32.59 26.30
CA ILE A 66 18.10 33.44 26.00
C ILE A 66 18.01 34.83 26.68
N ARG A 67 16.96 35.10 27.48
CA ARG A 67 16.74 36.39 28.17
C ARG A 67 16.89 37.62 27.24
N LEU A 68 16.05 37.72 26.22
CA LEU A 68 16.05 38.85 25.29
C LEU A 68 15.73 40.18 26.01
N ASN A 69 16.45 41.26 25.68
CA ASN A 69 16.21 42.60 26.24
C ASN A 69 14.88 43.20 25.73
N THR A 70 14.30 44.15 26.47
CA THR A 70 13.03 44.84 26.15
C THR A 70 13.04 45.49 24.78
N LYS A 71 14.18 46.02 24.30
CA LYS A 71 14.31 46.59 22.95
C LYS A 71 14.05 45.54 21.84
N ILE A 72 14.54 44.32 22.03
CA ILE A 72 14.39 43.23 21.04
C ILE A 72 12.94 42.74 21.01
N HIS A 73 12.28 42.68 22.18
CA HIS A 73 10.84 42.41 22.26
C HIS A 73 10.01 43.50 21.55
N ARG A 74 10.36 44.78 21.71
CA ARG A 74 9.69 45.87 20.98
C ARG A 74 9.85 45.75 19.46
N GLN A 75 11.03 45.34 18.98
CA GLN A 75 11.25 45.10 17.55
C GLN A 75 10.37 43.96 17.02
N PHE A 76 10.25 42.86 17.75
CA PHE A 76 9.33 41.77 17.40
C PHE A 76 7.90 42.26 17.35
N ASN A 77 7.47 42.99 18.38
CA ASN A 77 6.12 43.51 18.47
C ASN A 77 5.79 44.44 17.30
N LEU A 78 6.72 45.32 16.92
CA LEU A 78 6.57 46.18 15.75
C LEU A 78 6.42 45.37 14.46
N ALA A 79 7.27 44.36 14.24
CA ALA A 79 7.21 43.51 13.05
C ALA A 79 5.88 42.72 12.97
N ALA A 80 5.44 42.14 14.08
CA ALA A 80 4.16 41.44 14.18
C ALA A 80 2.96 42.38 14.01
N SER A 81 3.03 43.60 14.54
CA SER A 81 1.99 44.62 14.37
C SER A 81 1.91 45.12 12.92
N LEU A 82 3.03 45.27 12.21
CA LEU A 82 3.04 45.58 10.78
C LEU A 82 2.33 44.47 9.99
N PHE A 83 2.66 43.22 10.28
CA PHE A 83 2.02 42.07 9.64
C PHE A 83 0.50 42.04 9.88
N LEU A 84 0.08 42.16 11.14
CA LEU A 84 -1.34 42.22 11.52
C LEU A 84 -2.06 43.43 10.90
N GLY A 85 -1.42 44.60 10.88
CA GLY A 85 -1.94 45.80 10.23
C GLY A 85 -2.16 45.58 8.74
N GLY A 86 -1.26 44.86 8.07
CA GLY A 86 -1.42 44.43 6.68
C GLY A 86 -2.63 43.52 6.46
N LEU A 87 -2.86 42.55 7.35
CA LEU A 87 -4.06 41.70 7.31
C LEU A 87 -5.35 42.52 7.44
N MET A 88 -5.40 43.47 8.39
CA MET A 88 -6.58 44.32 8.57
C MET A 88 -6.81 45.21 7.35
N LEU A 89 -5.74 45.80 6.82
CA LEU A 89 -5.81 46.66 5.62
C LEU A 89 -6.25 45.87 4.39
N SER A 90 -5.90 44.57 4.30
CA SER A 90 -6.28 43.73 3.16
C SER A 90 -7.79 43.50 3.03
N LEU A 91 -8.59 43.79 4.07
CA LEU A 91 -10.06 43.76 4.01
C LEU A 91 -10.65 44.92 3.19
N PHE A 92 -9.93 46.05 3.14
CA PHE A 92 -10.38 47.27 2.49
C PHE A 92 -9.63 47.52 1.18
N ASN A 93 -8.32 47.23 1.17
CA ASN A 93 -7.46 47.35 0.02
C ASN A 93 -6.47 46.17 0.00
N LEU A 94 -6.77 45.18 -0.85
CA LEU A 94 -6.01 43.94 -0.92
C LEU A 94 -4.54 44.17 -1.30
N ASP A 95 -4.24 45.08 -2.22
CA ASP A 95 -2.87 45.35 -2.68
C ASP A 95 -2.02 46.00 -1.58
N ALA A 96 -2.50 47.12 -1.04
CA ALA A 96 -1.81 47.84 0.02
C ALA A 96 -1.67 46.96 1.29
N GLY A 97 -2.71 46.18 1.62
CA GLY A 97 -2.68 45.21 2.71
C GLY A 97 -1.66 44.10 2.49
N THR A 98 -1.58 43.54 1.28
CA THR A 98 -0.59 42.51 0.92
C THR A 98 0.84 43.04 1.03
N ARG A 99 1.11 44.26 0.55
CA ARG A 99 2.44 44.89 0.65
C ARG A 99 2.83 45.15 2.11
N LEU A 100 1.92 45.70 2.92
CA LEU A 100 2.17 45.95 4.33
C LEU A 100 2.36 44.64 5.12
N ALA A 101 1.57 43.61 4.83
CA ALA A 101 1.76 42.29 5.41
C ALA A 101 3.13 41.72 5.01
N SER A 102 3.51 41.85 3.74
CA SER A 102 4.80 41.37 3.23
C SER A 102 6.00 42.11 3.87
N LEU A 103 5.85 43.40 4.17
CA LEU A 103 6.82 44.14 5.01
C LEU A 103 6.96 43.52 6.40
N GLY A 104 5.83 43.18 7.02
CA GLY A 104 5.78 42.49 8.30
C GLY A 104 6.45 41.10 8.24
N MET A 105 6.21 40.32 7.17
CA MET A 105 6.87 39.03 6.95
C MET A 105 8.40 39.18 6.86
N LEU A 106 8.88 40.16 6.09
CA LEU A 106 10.31 40.44 5.95
C LEU A 106 10.92 40.87 7.29
N ALA A 107 10.25 41.76 8.02
CA ALA A 107 10.70 42.21 9.34
C ALA A 107 10.75 41.06 10.36
N LEU A 108 9.74 40.18 10.38
CA LEU A 108 9.71 38.98 11.22
C LEU A 108 10.84 38.01 10.84
N ALA A 109 11.04 37.74 9.55
CA ALA A 109 12.11 36.88 9.06
C ALA A 109 13.50 37.38 9.49
N LEU A 110 13.77 38.68 9.32
CA LEU A 110 15.03 39.31 9.74
C LEU A 110 15.23 39.25 11.26
N TRP A 111 14.17 39.50 12.02
CA TRP A 111 14.22 39.38 13.47
C TRP A 111 14.56 37.95 13.91
N MET A 112 13.90 36.95 13.32
CA MET A 112 14.10 35.54 13.66
C MET A 112 15.51 35.07 13.26
N LEU A 113 15.99 35.42 12.07
CA LEU A 113 17.38 35.14 11.66
C LEU A 113 18.41 35.72 12.63
N ARG A 114 18.13 36.91 13.19
CA ARG A 114 19.06 37.60 14.07
C ARG A 114 19.01 37.11 15.51
N TYR A 115 17.82 36.87 16.07
CA TYR A 115 17.63 36.73 17.52
C TYR A 115 17.10 35.36 17.98
N ASP A 116 16.72 34.48 17.07
CA ASP A 116 16.23 33.13 17.41
C ASP A 116 17.35 32.22 17.97
N ILE A 117 16.96 31.24 18.81
CA ILE A 117 17.89 30.28 19.43
C ILE A 117 18.60 29.37 18.41
N SER A 118 17.99 29.13 17.26
CA SER A 118 18.50 28.28 16.17
C SER A 118 19.92 28.63 15.72
N ARG A 119 20.29 29.93 15.75
CA ARG A 119 21.65 30.39 15.43
C ARG A 119 22.74 29.82 16.36
N PHE A 120 22.36 29.47 17.59
CA PHE A 120 23.25 28.82 18.55
C PHE A 120 23.11 27.31 18.48
N THR A 121 21.87 26.82 18.33
CA THR A 121 21.56 25.39 18.24
C THR A 121 22.17 24.72 17.02
N ILE A 122 22.43 25.44 15.92
CA ILE A 122 23.10 24.91 14.73
C ILE A 122 24.51 24.36 14.99
N LYS A 123 25.16 24.78 16.09
CA LYS A 123 26.47 24.27 16.50
C LYS A 123 26.39 22.92 17.25
N LYS A 124 25.20 22.49 17.69
CA LYS A 124 24.99 21.25 18.47
C LYS A 124 24.65 20.06 17.55
N PRO A 125 25.47 19.02 17.44
CA PRO A 125 25.26 17.92 16.50
C PRO A 125 23.96 17.13 16.76
N GLY A 126 23.49 16.42 15.73
CA GLY A 126 22.28 15.58 15.79
C GLY A 126 20.99 16.33 15.42
N VAL A 127 19.88 15.93 16.05
CA VAL A 127 18.55 16.53 15.86
C VAL A 127 18.54 18.05 16.06
N PRO A 128 19.22 18.62 17.08
CA PRO A 128 19.24 20.07 17.28
C PRO A 128 19.81 20.85 16.09
N ARG A 129 20.94 20.40 15.51
CA ARG A 129 21.50 21.03 14.30
C ARG A 129 20.56 20.91 13.11
N PHE A 130 19.97 19.74 12.88
CA PHE A 130 19.02 19.56 11.78
C PHE A 130 17.82 20.49 11.91
N ALA A 131 17.19 20.53 13.09
CA ALA A 131 16.09 21.43 13.37
C ALA A 131 16.48 22.91 13.16
N ALA A 132 17.67 23.30 13.60
CA ALA A 132 18.19 24.66 13.40
C ALA A 132 18.40 25.00 11.92
N VAL A 133 18.91 24.07 11.10
CA VAL A 133 19.07 24.28 9.64
C VAL A 133 17.71 24.49 8.98
N CYS A 134 16.72 23.66 9.32
CA CYS A 134 15.34 23.79 8.84
C CYS A 134 14.70 25.14 9.22
N LEU A 135 14.86 25.57 10.49
CA LEU A 135 14.33 26.84 10.98
C LEU A 135 14.96 28.03 10.23
N LEU A 136 16.29 28.07 10.15
CA LEU A 136 17.03 29.17 9.53
C LEU A 136 16.76 29.25 8.02
N SER A 137 16.70 28.12 7.31
CA SER A 137 16.34 28.11 5.90
C SER A 137 14.89 28.54 5.68
N GLY A 138 13.97 28.13 6.55
CA GLY A 138 12.59 28.60 6.54
C GLY A 138 12.49 30.12 6.67
N TYR A 139 13.27 30.74 7.56
CA TYR A 139 13.27 32.21 7.72
C TYR A 139 13.73 32.93 6.45
N ILE A 140 14.71 32.37 5.73
CA ILE A 140 15.14 32.92 4.43
C ILE A 140 13.97 32.90 3.43
N TRP A 141 13.22 31.80 3.36
CA TRP A 141 12.05 31.70 2.50
C TRP A 141 10.92 32.65 2.88
N LEU A 142 10.68 32.88 4.17
CA LEU A 142 9.72 33.89 4.63
C LEU A 142 10.15 35.31 4.22
N GLY A 143 11.44 35.61 4.31
CA GLY A 143 12.01 36.87 3.84
C GLY A 143 11.84 37.05 2.33
N LEU A 144 12.12 36.01 1.55
CA LEU A 144 11.90 36.00 0.09
C LEU A 144 10.42 36.18 -0.27
N ALA A 145 9.51 35.51 0.43
CA ALA A 145 8.08 35.73 0.27
C ALA A 145 7.69 37.20 0.55
N GLY A 146 8.23 37.78 1.63
CA GLY A 146 8.04 39.19 1.97
C GLY A 146 8.57 40.14 0.88
N ILE A 147 9.71 39.84 0.25
CA ILE A 147 10.24 40.63 -0.87
C ILE A 147 9.33 40.51 -2.10
N ILE A 148 8.92 39.29 -2.47
CA ILE A 148 8.03 39.04 -3.61
C ILE A 148 6.72 39.81 -3.41
N GLY A 149 6.06 39.66 -2.26
CA GLY A 149 4.79 40.33 -1.97
C GLY A 149 4.92 41.86 -1.84
N LEU A 150 6.07 42.38 -1.41
CA LEU A 150 6.34 43.82 -1.39
C LEU A 150 6.43 44.43 -2.79
N VAL A 151 7.06 43.71 -3.72
CA VAL A 151 7.27 44.17 -5.11
C VAL A 151 6.00 43.97 -5.93
N VAL A 152 5.43 42.77 -5.88
CA VAL A 152 4.33 42.36 -6.74
C VAL A 152 2.98 42.88 -6.22
N GLY A 153 2.77 42.92 -4.90
CA GLY A 153 1.47 43.26 -4.32
C GLY A 153 0.45 42.13 -4.45
N SER A 154 -0.84 42.47 -4.52
CA SER A 154 -1.91 41.47 -4.61
C SER A 154 -2.18 41.06 -6.05
N VAL A 155 -2.08 39.75 -6.34
CA VAL A 155 -2.42 39.18 -7.66
C VAL A 155 -3.36 38.00 -7.44
N PRO A 156 -4.47 37.88 -8.19
CA PRO A 156 -5.48 36.85 -7.95
C PRO A 156 -5.03 35.44 -8.37
N ALA A 157 -4.13 35.32 -9.36
CA ALA A 157 -3.59 34.06 -9.87
C ALA A 157 -2.32 34.32 -10.70
N GLY A 158 -1.63 33.25 -11.11
CA GLY A 158 -0.48 33.32 -12.02
C GLY A 158 0.86 33.01 -11.36
N LEU A 159 1.96 33.27 -12.08
CA LEU A 159 3.31 32.82 -11.70
C LEU A 159 3.82 33.50 -10.42
N PHE A 160 3.67 34.83 -10.30
CA PHE A 160 4.10 35.53 -9.09
C PHE A 160 3.24 35.17 -7.87
N TYR A 161 1.95 34.89 -8.07
CA TYR A 161 1.08 34.35 -7.03
C TYR A 161 1.57 32.98 -6.58
N ASP A 162 1.89 32.08 -7.52
CA ASP A 162 2.46 30.76 -7.24
C ASP A 162 3.77 30.87 -6.43
N ALA A 163 4.71 31.71 -6.88
CA ALA A 163 5.99 31.93 -6.22
C ALA A 163 5.83 32.43 -4.77
N PHE A 164 4.95 33.41 -4.56
CA PHE A 164 4.64 33.94 -3.23
C PHE A 164 4.06 32.86 -2.31
N LEU A 165 3.05 32.12 -2.77
CA LEU A 165 2.43 31.05 -1.98
C LEU A 165 3.45 29.95 -1.63
N HIS A 166 4.23 29.48 -2.60
CA HIS A 166 5.14 28.35 -2.38
C HIS A 166 6.35 28.76 -1.54
N ALA A 167 6.81 30.02 -1.60
CA ALA A 167 7.81 30.53 -0.67
C ALA A 167 7.32 30.49 0.78
N VAL A 168 6.06 30.85 1.05
CA VAL A 168 5.47 30.78 2.40
C VAL A 168 5.19 29.34 2.81
N PHE A 169 4.36 28.61 2.06
CA PHE A 169 3.88 27.30 2.49
C PHE A 169 4.96 26.23 2.40
N LEU A 170 5.65 26.07 1.25
CA LEU A 170 6.69 25.05 1.14
C LEU A 170 8.03 25.51 1.72
N GLY A 171 8.43 26.75 1.41
CA GLY A 171 9.73 27.26 1.84
C GLY A 171 9.83 27.48 3.35
N PHE A 172 8.89 28.23 3.91
CA PHE A 172 8.87 28.54 5.33
C PHE A 172 8.16 27.45 6.15
N VAL A 173 6.88 27.16 5.90
CA VAL A 173 6.08 26.28 6.79
C VAL A 173 6.56 24.82 6.74
N PHE A 174 6.77 24.23 5.57
CA PHE A 174 7.25 22.85 5.49
C PHE A 174 8.67 22.67 6.04
N ALA A 175 9.54 23.67 5.91
CA ALA A 175 10.83 23.63 6.59
C ALA A 175 10.64 23.55 8.12
N MET A 176 9.70 24.31 8.71
CA MET A 176 9.36 24.18 10.14
C MET A 176 8.84 22.78 10.50
N ILE A 177 7.93 22.24 9.68
CA ILE A 177 7.38 20.89 9.87
C ILE A 177 8.52 19.86 9.89
N PHE A 178 9.45 19.94 8.93
CA PHE A 178 10.60 19.04 8.86
C PHE A 178 11.50 19.17 10.09
N GLY A 179 11.78 20.39 10.53
CA GLY A 179 12.62 20.66 11.70
C GLY A 179 12.02 20.14 13.01
N HIS A 180 10.70 20.18 13.16
CA HIS A 180 10.02 19.80 14.40
C HIS A 180 9.53 18.37 14.43
N ALA A 181 9.32 17.73 13.28
CA ALA A 181 8.86 16.34 13.21
C ALA A 181 9.69 15.37 14.07
N PRO A 182 11.04 15.38 14.06
CA PRO A 182 11.83 14.50 14.91
C PRO A 182 11.69 14.75 16.42
N ILE A 183 11.12 15.90 16.83
CA ILE A 183 10.94 16.33 18.22
C ILE A 183 9.50 16.09 18.68
N ILE A 184 8.52 16.45 17.85
CA ILE A 184 7.09 16.37 18.16
C ILE A 184 6.59 14.92 18.10
N PHE A 185 6.95 14.17 17.06
CA PHE A 185 6.43 12.80 16.91
C PHE A 185 6.78 11.88 18.08
N PRO A 186 8.01 11.89 18.65
CA PRO A 186 8.30 11.12 19.85
C PRO A 186 7.50 11.56 21.07
N ALA A 187 7.24 12.85 21.23
CA ALA A 187 6.49 13.40 22.36
C ALA A 187 5.01 12.98 22.32
N ILE A 188 4.40 12.99 21.12
CA ILE A 188 2.99 12.61 20.94
C ILE A 188 2.83 11.08 20.90
N LEU A 189 3.61 10.39 20.07
CA LEU A 189 3.46 8.96 19.85
C LEU A 189 4.09 8.12 20.98
N ARG A 190 4.89 8.73 21.86
CA ARG A 190 5.71 8.05 22.88
C ARG A 190 6.60 6.94 22.30
N ILE A 191 7.05 7.10 21.06
CA ILE A 191 7.95 6.17 20.36
C ILE A 191 9.26 6.91 20.07
N PRO A 192 10.43 6.35 20.43
CA PRO A 192 11.71 6.98 20.11
C PRO A 192 11.91 7.03 18.58
N ILE A 193 12.38 8.16 18.07
CA ILE A 193 12.79 8.32 16.67
C ILE A 193 14.30 8.17 16.57
N ALA A 194 14.76 7.26 15.72
CA ALA A 194 16.17 7.11 15.43
C ALA A 194 16.60 8.12 14.35
N TYR A 195 17.15 9.27 14.79
CA TYR A 195 17.69 10.27 13.86
C TYR A 195 18.85 9.70 13.03
N THR A 196 18.86 10.03 11.73
CA THR A 196 19.96 9.72 10.81
C THR A 196 20.27 10.93 9.93
N PRO A 197 21.50 11.08 9.41
CA PRO A 197 21.82 12.18 8.49
C PRO A 197 20.99 12.19 7.19
N LEU A 198 20.29 11.09 6.85
CA LEU A 198 19.40 11.04 5.69
C LEU A 198 18.26 12.07 5.77
N PHE A 199 17.91 12.59 6.95
CA PHE A 199 16.89 13.65 7.05
C PHE A 199 17.30 14.93 6.30
N TYR A 200 18.58 15.17 6.05
CA TYR A 200 18.99 16.30 5.21
C TYR A 200 18.58 16.13 3.75
N SER A 201 18.37 14.90 3.25
CA SER A 201 18.11 14.67 1.83
C SER A 201 16.77 15.27 1.38
N HIS A 202 15.70 15.07 2.17
CA HIS A 202 14.40 15.66 1.84
C HIS A 202 14.42 17.18 1.97
N LEU A 203 15.16 17.74 2.93
CA LEU A 203 15.31 19.19 3.08
C LEU A 203 16.08 19.81 1.90
N VAL A 204 17.22 19.24 1.52
CA VAL A 204 18.01 19.71 0.37
C VAL A 204 17.19 19.59 -0.90
N LEU A 205 16.52 18.45 -1.11
CA LEU A 205 15.64 18.25 -2.26
C LEU A 205 14.56 19.31 -2.31
N LEU A 206 13.88 19.59 -1.18
CA LEU A 206 12.84 20.63 -1.10
C LEU A 206 13.38 22.00 -1.50
N HIS A 207 14.54 22.40 -0.99
CA HIS A 207 15.10 23.72 -1.27
C HIS A 207 15.53 23.87 -2.73
N VAL A 208 16.18 22.85 -3.29
CA VAL A 208 16.59 22.85 -4.70
C VAL A 208 15.37 22.87 -5.61
N SER A 209 14.38 22.01 -5.35
CA SER A 209 13.16 21.95 -6.16
C SER A 209 12.32 23.21 -6.07
N LEU A 210 12.23 23.81 -4.87
CA LEU A 210 11.51 25.06 -4.66
C LEU A 210 12.23 26.24 -5.32
N ALA A 211 13.56 26.30 -5.26
CA ALA A 211 14.35 27.32 -5.95
C ALA A 211 14.16 27.23 -7.47
N ILE A 212 14.19 26.01 -8.05
CA ILE A 212 13.90 25.77 -9.46
C ILE A 212 12.48 26.25 -9.81
N ARG A 213 11.49 25.94 -8.96
CA ARG A 213 10.11 26.35 -9.19
C ARG A 213 9.96 27.87 -9.19
N ILE A 214 10.42 28.54 -8.14
CA ILE A 214 10.31 29.99 -8.00
C ILE A 214 11.11 30.71 -9.08
N ALA A 215 12.32 30.23 -9.42
CA ALA A 215 13.07 30.79 -10.53
C ALA A 215 12.29 30.64 -11.85
N GLY A 216 11.69 29.47 -12.09
CA GLY A 216 10.80 29.22 -13.23
C GLY A 216 9.60 30.16 -13.27
N ASP A 217 9.00 30.49 -12.13
CA ASP A 217 7.92 31.47 -12.03
C ASP A 217 8.41 32.89 -12.37
N LEU A 218 9.54 33.31 -11.80
CA LEU A 218 10.11 34.65 -11.98
C LEU A 218 10.61 34.92 -13.41
N ILE A 219 11.17 33.91 -14.08
CA ILE A 219 11.66 34.01 -15.47
C ILE A 219 10.63 33.53 -16.49
N THR A 220 9.40 33.21 -16.06
CA THR A 220 8.30 32.75 -16.94
C THR A 220 8.62 31.49 -17.74
N TYR A 221 9.29 30.50 -17.14
CA TYR A 221 9.69 29.24 -17.76
C TYR A 221 8.91 28.02 -17.20
N PRO A 222 7.82 27.59 -17.87
CA PRO A 222 6.92 26.55 -17.36
C PRO A 222 7.57 25.18 -17.06
N PRO A 223 8.54 24.66 -17.85
CA PRO A 223 9.15 23.36 -17.56
C PRO A 223 9.86 23.31 -16.21
N ALA A 224 10.61 24.36 -15.83
CA ALA A 224 11.24 24.42 -14.51
C ALA A 224 10.19 24.42 -13.39
N ARG A 225 9.09 25.15 -13.56
CA ARG A 225 7.99 25.16 -12.60
C ARG A 225 7.36 23.78 -12.39
N LEU A 226 7.14 23.03 -13.48
CA LEU A 226 6.58 21.68 -13.43
C LEU A 226 7.52 20.69 -12.74
N TRP A 227 8.80 20.67 -13.14
CA TRP A 227 9.81 19.81 -12.51
C TRP A 227 10.03 20.16 -11.05
N GLY A 228 10.11 21.45 -10.71
CA GLY A 228 10.20 21.91 -9.33
C GLY A 228 8.96 21.50 -8.50
N GLY A 229 7.77 21.56 -9.08
CA GLY A 229 6.53 21.10 -8.46
C GLY A 229 6.50 19.59 -8.18
N LEU A 230 6.89 18.78 -9.17
CA LEU A 230 7.00 17.32 -9.02
C LEU A 230 8.01 16.94 -7.93
N LEU A 231 9.20 17.55 -7.96
CA LEU A 231 10.26 17.30 -6.99
C LEU A 231 9.91 17.79 -5.57
N ASN A 232 9.14 18.88 -5.43
CA ASN A 232 8.56 19.29 -4.16
C ASN A 232 7.67 18.18 -3.58
N GLY A 233 6.79 17.59 -4.40
CA GLY A 233 5.96 16.45 -3.99
C GLY A 233 6.78 15.23 -3.57
N ILE A 234 7.82 14.89 -4.34
CA ILE A 234 8.75 13.80 -4.01
C ILE A 234 9.48 14.06 -2.69
N SER A 235 9.88 15.31 -2.41
CA SER A 235 10.51 15.68 -1.14
C SER A 235 9.60 15.40 0.05
N ILE A 236 8.32 15.77 -0.02
CA ILE A 236 7.35 15.52 1.05
C ILE A 236 7.15 14.00 1.26
N LEU A 237 7.05 13.23 0.17
CA LEU A 237 6.96 11.77 0.26
C LEU A 237 8.22 11.16 0.89
N LEU A 238 9.40 11.62 0.48
CA LEU A 238 10.67 11.17 1.04
C LEU A 238 10.76 11.47 2.54
N PHE A 239 10.33 12.66 2.97
CA PHE A 239 10.22 13.02 4.38
C PHE A 239 9.31 12.06 5.16
N LEU A 240 8.12 11.75 4.63
CA LEU A 240 7.19 10.82 5.27
C LEU A 240 7.79 9.41 5.38
N LEU A 241 8.39 8.90 4.30
CA LEU A 241 9.02 7.59 4.27
C LEU A 241 10.19 7.49 5.26
N LEU A 242 11.06 8.51 5.33
CA LEU A 242 12.18 8.54 6.26
C LEU A 242 11.72 8.68 7.71
N THR A 243 10.66 9.43 7.96
CA THR A 243 10.06 9.55 9.30
C THR A 243 9.48 8.20 9.75
N VAL A 244 8.69 7.54 8.90
CA VAL A 244 8.14 6.20 9.18
C VAL A 244 9.26 5.19 9.43
N ARG A 245 10.28 5.17 8.57
CA ARG A 245 11.47 4.32 8.73
C ARG A 245 12.15 4.58 10.08
N SER A 246 12.29 5.83 10.49
CA SER A 246 13.00 6.22 11.71
C SER A 246 12.22 5.92 12.99
N VAL A 247 10.90 6.08 12.95
CA VAL A 247 9.97 5.60 14.00
C VAL A 247 10.06 4.07 14.11
N TRP A 248 10.12 3.37 12.98
CA TRP A 248 10.20 1.92 12.96
C TRP A 248 11.52 1.40 13.51
N ILE A 249 12.66 1.99 13.12
CA ILE A 249 13.98 1.66 13.66
C ILE A 249 14.06 1.98 15.15
N GLY A 250 13.57 3.15 15.57
CA GLY A 250 13.58 3.54 16.97
C GLY A 250 12.70 2.64 17.85
N SER A 251 11.49 2.29 17.39
CA SER A 251 10.64 1.30 18.05
C SER A 251 11.30 -0.09 18.11
N ALA A 252 11.98 -0.51 17.04
CA ALA A 252 12.69 -1.78 16.99
C ALA A 252 13.86 -1.83 17.98
N ARG A 253 14.63 -0.73 18.15
CA ARG A 253 15.72 -0.63 19.14
C ARG A 253 15.20 -0.69 20.57
N SER A 254 14.21 0.14 20.91
CA SER A 254 13.59 0.14 22.25
C SER A 254 12.97 -1.22 22.60
N LYS A 255 12.32 -1.88 21.64
CA LYS A 255 11.79 -3.23 21.81
C LYS A 255 12.87 -4.32 21.76
N ARG A 256 14.09 -4.05 21.30
CA ARG A 256 15.21 -5.01 21.34
C ARG A 256 15.92 -4.92 22.69
N GLU A 257 15.99 -3.74 23.29
CA GLU A 257 16.44 -3.54 24.68
C GLU A 257 15.42 -4.10 25.69
N ALA A 258 14.12 -3.83 25.48
CA ALA A 258 13.06 -4.45 26.28
C ALA A 258 12.91 -5.95 25.96
N GLY A 259 13.06 -6.33 24.68
CA GLY A 259 13.05 -7.71 24.22
C GLY A 259 14.20 -8.52 24.79
N ARG A 260 15.43 -7.98 24.89
CA ARG A 260 16.57 -8.64 25.54
C ARG A 260 16.33 -8.97 27.02
N LYS A 261 15.45 -8.21 27.70
CA LYS A 261 14.97 -8.51 29.06
C LYS A 261 13.84 -9.56 29.10
N VAL A 262 13.06 -9.72 28.03
CA VAL A 262 11.91 -10.65 27.94
C VAL A 262 12.27 -11.98 27.24
N THR A 263 13.24 -12.01 26.33
CA THR A 263 13.74 -13.22 25.63
C THR A 263 14.42 -14.22 26.56
N VAL A 264 14.55 -13.91 27.84
CA VAL A 264 14.92 -14.88 28.89
C VAL A 264 13.72 -15.79 29.25
N LEU A 265 12.50 -15.51 28.76
CA LEU A 265 11.26 -16.21 29.18
C LEU A 265 10.32 -16.69 28.04
N GLU A 266 10.60 -16.44 26.76
CA GLU A 266 9.82 -17.06 25.66
C GLU A 266 10.42 -18.42 25.29
N GLU A 267 9.79 -19.48 25.78
CA GLU A 267 10.11 -20.87 25.45
C GLU A 267 9.85 -21.11 23.94
N LYS A 268 10.90 -21.49 23.21
CA LYS A 268 10.78 -21.92 21.82
C LYS A 268 10.05 -23.27 21.79
N ILE A 269 9.14 -23.43 20.84
CA ILE A 269 8.45 -24.71 20.66
C ILE A 269 9.31 -25.68 19.84
N GLU A 270 9.21 -26.97 20.19
CA GLU A 270 9.89 -28.05 19.48
C GLU A 270 9.37 -28.22 18.04
N PRO A 271 10.16 -28.76 17.10
CA PRO A 271 9.76 -28.92 15.70
C PRO A 271 8.46 -29.73 15.50
N GLU A 272 8.22 -30.75 16.33
CA GLU A 272 6.99 -31.54 16.27
C GLU A 272 5.77 -30.71 16.70
N GLU A 273 5.92 -29.90 17.74
CA GLU A 273 4.87 -28.98 18.20
C GLU A 273 4.60 -27.89 17.16
N ALA A 274 5.64 -27.40 16.46
CA ALA A 274 5.49 -26.42 15.38
C ALA A 274 4.64 -26.95 14.21
N VAL A 275 4.75 -28.24 13.87
CA VAL A 275 3.87 -28.88 12.87
C VAL A 275 2.42 -28.92 13.36
N LEU A 276 2.21 -29.27 14.63
CA LEU A 276 0.86 -29.35 15.22
C LEU A 276 0.21 -27.98 15.35
N GLU A 277 0.98 -26.93 15.63
CA GLU A 277 0.49 -25.56 15.78
C GLU A 277 -0.19 -25.04 14.51
N GLY A 278 0.30 -25.45 13.33
CA GLY A 278 -0.32 -25.13 12.03
C GLY A 278 -1.77 -25.62 11.90
N ASN A 279 -2.20 -26.62 12.67
CA ASN A 279 -3.58 -27.11 12.66
C ASN A 279 -4.59 -26.11 13.26
N ARG A 280 -4.14 -25.12 14.03
CA ARG A 280 -5.03 -24.09 14.60
C ARG A 280 -5.70 -23.19 13.56
N LEU A 281 -5.14 -23.15 12.34
CA LEU A 281 -5.70 -22.42 11.20
C LEU A 281 -6.45 -23.34 10.22
N HIS A 282 -6.52 -24.64 10.48
CA HIS A 282 -7.14 -25.59 9.57
C HIS A 282 -8.65 -25.34 9.39
N TRP A 283 -9.35 -24.81 10.39
CA TRP A 283 -10.76 -24.41 10.24
C TRP A 283 -10.95 -23.37 9.12
N ALA A 284 -9.97 -22.48 8.92
CA ALA A 284 -10.03 -21.45 7.89
C ALA A 284 -9.99 -22.07 6.49
N TRP A 285 -9.29 -23.20 6.32
CA TRP A 285 -9.26 -23.94 5.05
C TRP A 285 -10.67 -24.31 4.57
N TYR A 286 -11.53 -24.83 5.46
CA TYR A 286 -12.90 -25.22 5.10
C TYR A 286 -13.74 -24.01 4.69
N GLY A 287 -13.65 -22.90 5.42
CA GLY A 287 -14.38 -21.68 5.08
C GLY A 287 -13.93 -21.09 3.75
N VAL A 288 -12.61 -21.04 3.52
CA VAL A 288 -12.04 -20.55 2.26
C VAL A 288 -12.39 -21.48 1.09
N LEU A 289 -12.39 -22.80 1.29
CA LEU A 289 -12.85 -23.77 0.30
C LEU A 289 -14.33 -23.60 -0.05
N GLY A 290 -15.19 -23.32 0.94
CA GLY A 290 -16.60 -22.98 0.71
C GLY A 290 -16.76 -21.72 -0.15
N ILE A 291 -15.95 -20.69 0.12
CA ILE A 291 -15.93 -19.47 -0.69
C ILE A 291 -15.45 -19.75 -2.12
N PHE A 292 -14.44 -20.59 -2.33
CA PHE A 292 -14.02 -21.01 -3.67
C PHE A 292 -15.14 -21.68 -4.45
N ILE A 293 -15.86 -22.61 -3.80
CA ILE A 293 -17.00 -23.29 -4.43
C ILE A 293 -18.06 -22.26 -4.83
N LEU A 294 -18.41 -21.33 -3.93
CA LEU A 294 -19.36 -20.26 -4.22
C LEU A 294 -18.88 -19.36 -5.39
N ALA A 295 -17.60 -18.99 -5.41
CA ALA A 295 -17.01 -18.18 -6.47
C ALA A 295 -17.03 -18.92 -7.81
N ALA A 296 -16.63 -20.19 -7.83
CA ALA A 296 -16.63 -21.04 -9.02
C ALA A 296 -18.05 -21.25 -9.56
N LEU A 297 -19.01 -21.55 -8.69
CA LEU A 297 -20.43 -21.67 -9.06
C LEU A 297 -21.00 -20.35 -9.59
N THR A 298 -20.65 -19.21 -9.00
CA THR A 298 -21.05 -17.89 -9.52
C THR A 298 -20.50 -17.68 -10.94
N GLY A 299 -19.25 -18.08 -11.18
CA GLY A 299 -18.64 -18.03 -12.52
C GLY A 299 -19.31 -18.98 -13.52
N SER A 300 -19.75 -20.16 -13.10
CA SER A 300 -20.51 -21.09 -13.93
C SER A 300 -21.91 -20.56 -14.23
N LEU A 301 -22.63 -20.09 -13.21
CA LEU A 301 -23.97 -19.56 -13.33
C LEU A 301 -24.03 -18.36 -14.28
N MET A 302 -23.04 -17.46 -14.18
CA MET A 302 -22.86 -16.36 -15.12
C MET A 302 -22.77 -16.85 -16.57
N ARG A 303 -22.04 -17.94 -16.85
CA ARG A 303 -21.92 -18.52 -18.20
C ARG A 303 -23.23 -19.17 -18.67
N PHE A 304 -23.96 -19.83 -17.78
CA PHE A 304 -25.30 -20.36 -18.09
C PHE A 304 -26.28 -19.23 -18.43
N TRP A 305 -26.26 -18.11 -17.71
CA TRP A 305 -27.10 -16.96 -18.01
C TRP A 305 -26.70 -16.22 -19.29
N MET A 306 -25.43 -16.26 -19.68
CA MET A 306 -25.04 -15.78 -21.01
C MET A 306 -25.66 -16.60 -22.16
N LEU A 307 -26.05 -17.87 -21.91
CA LEU A 307 -26.72 -18.74 -22.88
C LEU A 307 -28.24 -18.64 -22.82
N LEU A 308 -28.80 -18.62 -21.61
CA LEU A 308 -30.24 -18.75 -21.35
C LEU A 308 -30.94 -17.40 -21.14
N GLY A 309 -30.19 -16.31 -21.05
CA GLY A 309 -30.67 -15.01 -20.60
C GLY A 309 -30.47 -14.81 -19.10
N PHE A 310 -30.21 -13.56 -18.70
CA PHE A 310 -30.12 -13.18 -17.30
C PHE A 310 -31.52 -13.03 -16.68
N PRO A 311 -31.73 -13.51 -15.44
CA PRO A 311 -32.99 -13.27 -14.73
C PRO A 311 -33.25 -11.78 -14.52
N GLU A 312 -34.53 -11.41 -14.40
CA GLU A 312 -34.94 -10.03 -14.14
C GLU A 312 -34.26 -9.48 -12.87
N GLY A 313 -33.74 -8.25 -12.96
CA GLY A 313 -33.03 -7.59 -11.86
C GLY A 313 -31.56 -8.01 -11.65
N ILE A 314 -31.06 -9.04 -12.36
CA ILE A 314 -29.67 -9.49 -12.25
C ILE A 314 -28.84 -8.97 -13.44
N GLN A 315 -27.80 -8.20 -13.15
CA GLN A 315 -26.91 -7.61 -14.16
C GLN A 315 -25.62 -8.41 -14.32
N PHE A 316 -25.20 -8.64 -15.57
CA PHE A 316 -23.94 -9.32 -15.89
C PHE A 316 -22.73 -8.68 -15.19
N THR A 317 -22.66 -7.35 -15.20
CA THR A 317 -21.58 -6.57 -14.57
C THR A 317 -21.49 -6.84 -13.07
N ASN A 318 -22.62 -6.86 -12.37
CA ASN A 318 -22.70 -7.07 -10.92
C ASN A 318 -22.28 -8.49 -10.54
N VAL A 319 -22.79 -9.50 -11.26
CA VAL A 319 -22.40 -10.91 -11.05
C VAL A 319 -20.90 -11.11 -11.30
N ARG A 320 -20.35 -10.48 -12.35
CA ARG A 320 -18.91 -10.50 -12.65
C ARG A 320 -18.09 -9.85 -11.54
N HIS A 321 -18.54 -8.73 -10.97
CA HIS A 321 -17.90 -8.10 -9.81
C HIS A 321 -17.98 -8.99 -8.57
N ALA A 322 -19.13 -9.59 -8.28
CA ALA A 322 -19.29 -10.50 -7.15
C ALA A 322 -18.35 -11.72 -7.25
N HIS A 323 -18.26 -12.32 -8.45
CA HIS A 323 -17.33 -13.40 -8.72
C HIS A 323 -15.86 -12.99 -8.48
N SER A 324 -15.43 -11.85 -9.04
CA SER A 324 -14.04 -11.42 -8.91
C SER A 324 -13.68 -11.03 -7.48
N HIS A 325 -14.56 -10.33 -6.75
CA HIS A 325 -14.36 -10.00 -5.34
C HIS A 325 -14.25 -11.25 -4.48
N LEU A 326 -15.09 -12.27 -4.69
CA LEU A 326 -14.92 -13.54 -4.00
C LEU A 326 -13.57 -14.19 -4.33
N MET A 327 -13.16 -14.22 -5.60
CA MET A 327 -11.88 -14.84 -5.99
C MET A 327 -10.66 -14.15 -5.36
N TYR A 328 -10.59 -12.82 -5.40
CA TYR A 328 -9.45 -12.08 -4.86
C TYR A 328 -9.48 -11.99 -3.32
N PHE A 329 -10.62 -11.62 -2.76
CA PHE A 329 -10.73 -11.20 -1.35
C PHE A 329 -11.29 -12.27 -0.42
N GLY A 330 -12.18 -13.13 -0.92
CA GLY A 330 -12.75 -14.23 -0.17
C GLY A 330 -11.99 -15.56 -0.30
N TRP A 331 -11.34 -15.80 -1.45
CA TRP A 331 -10.59 -17.03 -1.73
C TRP A 331 -9.08 -16.83 -1.53
N VAL A 332 -8.42 -16.12 -2.45
CA VAL A 332 -6.93 -16.07 -2.49
C VAL A 332 -6.34 -15.46 -1.22
N THR A 333 -6.87 -14.32 -0.76
CA THR A 333 -6.29 -13.60 0.37
C THR A 333 -6.33 -14.37 1.69
N PRO A 334 -7.51 -14.81 2.19
CA PRO A 334 -7.56 -15.55 3.45
C PRO A 334 -6.89 -16.92 3.33
N ALA A 335 -6.89 -17.58 2.16
CA ALA A 335 -6.11 -18.80 1.93
C ALA A 335 -4.61 -18.56 2.17
N LEU A 336 -4.04 -17.56 1.51
CA LEU A 336 -2.61 -17.24 1.64
C LEU A 336 -2.27 -16.82 3.07
N MET A 337 -3.09 -15.99 3.71
CA MET A 337 -2.89 -15.59 5.11
C MET A 337 -2.88 -16.80 6.05
N ALA A 338 -3.85 -17.70 5.93
CA ALA A 338 -3.92 -18.90 6.76
C ALA A 338 -2.74 -19.85 6.49
N LEU A 339 -2.39 -20.11 5.23
CA LEU A 339 -1.30 -21.01 4.85
C LEU A 339 0.07 -20.49 5.28
N ILE A 340 0.33 -19.20 5.06
CA ILE A 340 1.58 -18.56 5.50
C ILE A 340 1.67 -18.64 7.02
N ALA A 341 0.64 -18.20 7.75
CA ALA A 341 0.65 -18.22 9.21
C ALA A 341 0.77 -19.65 9.78
N ALA A 342 0.16 -20.66 9.13
CA ALA A 342 0.29 -22.06 9.53
C ALA A 342 1.70 -22.64 9.31
N ARG A 343 2.47 -22.08 8.38
CA ARG A 343 3.85 -22.50 8.09
C ARG A 343 4.90 -21.77 8.92
N LEU A 344 4.60 -20.56 9.40
CA LEU A 344 5.55 -19.75 10.18
C LEU A 344 6.15 -20.43 11.42
N PRO A 345 5.44 -21.28 12.18
CA PRO A 345 6.03 -22.00 13.31
C PRO A 345 7.27 -22.83 12.92
N LEU A 346 7.32 -23.37 11.70
CA LEU A 346 8.46 -24.17 11.21
C LEU A 346 9.75 -23.35 11.06
N PHE A 347 9.62 -22.02 10.86
CA PHE A 347 10.75 -21.11 10.71
C PHE A 347 11.05 -20.32 11.97
N THR A 348 10.02 -20.03 12.76
CA THR A 348 10.09 -19.13 13.92
C THR A 348 10.29 -19.88 15.23
N GLN A 349 9.90 -21.16 15.30
CA GLN A 349 9.79 -21.93 16.55
C GLN A 349 8.95 -21.19 17.60
N ARG A 350 7.91 -20.48 17.14
CA ARG A 350 6.96 -19.73 17.98
C ARG A 350 5.53 -20.16 17.67
N ARG A 351 4.68 -20.11 18.70
CA ARG A 351 3.24 -20.36 18.55
C ARG A 351 2.55 -19.28 17.73
N ILE A 352 1.43 -19.64 17.10
CA ILE A 352 0.62 -18.72 16.32
C ILE A 352 -0.21 -17.86 17.30
N PRO A 353 -0.06 -16.52 17.26
CA PRO A 353 -0.82 -15.65 18.16
C PRO A 353 -2.31 -15.70 17.80
N LYS A 354 -3.18 -15.60 18.82
CA LYS A 354 -4.65 -15.57 18.62
C LYS A 354 -5.09 -14.47 17.64
N SER A 355 -4.35 -13.36 17.60
CA SER A 355 -4.61 -12.26 16.66
C SER A 355 -4.44 -12.68 15.19
N ALA A 356 -3.48 -13.55 14.87
CA ALA A 356 -3.31 -14.04 13.49
C ALA A 356 -4.50 -14.90 13.05
N ILE A 357 -4.98 -15.76 13.95
CA ILE A 357 -6.16 -16.60 13.73
C ILE A 357 -7.41 -15.73 13.55
N LEU A 358 -7.60 -14.75 14.42
CA LEU A 358 -8.72 -13.81 14.35
C LEU A 358 -8.71 -13.02 13.05
N VAL A 359 -7.57 -12.45 12.65
CA VAL A 359 -7.47 -11.67 11.42
C VAL A 359 -7.72 -12.52 10.18
N ALA A 360 -7.22 -13.76 10.12
CA ALA A 360 -7.56 -14.67 9.03
C ALA A 360 -9.07 -14.92 8.94
N GLY A 361 -9.76 -15.04 10.08
CA GLY A 361 -11.22 -15.15 10.14
C GLY A 361 -11.98 -13.90 9.72
N ILE A 362 -11.54 -12.73 10.18
CA ILE A 362 -12.14 -11.45 9.79
C ILE A 362 -12.05 -11.27 8.27
N THR A 363 -10.88 -11.53 7.66
CA THR A 363 -10.70 -11.46 6.20
C THR A 363 -11.66 -12.39 5.46
N LEU A 364 -11.86 -13.61 5.96
CA LEU A 364 -12.78 -14.59 5.39
C LEU A 364 -14.24 -14.09 5.46
N VAL A 365 -14.67 -13.63 6.63
CA VAL A 365 -16.03 -13.11 6.84
C VAL A 365 -16.29 -11.87 5.99
N LEU A 366 -15.37 -10.90 5.97
CA LEU A 366 -15.51 -9.69 5.15
C LEU A 366 -15.57 -10.03 3.66
N GLY A 367 -14.73 -10.97 3.19
CA GLY A 367 -14.79 -11.47 1.83
C GLY A 367 -16.16 -12.06 1.48
N LEU A 368 -16.71 -12.91 2.34
CA LEU A 368 -18.03 -13.53 2.13
C LEU A 368 -19.18 -12.52 2.20
N VAL A 369 -19.19 -11.63 3.20
CA VAL A 369 -20.26 -10.65 3.40
C VAL A 369 -20.27 -9.58 2.31
N SER A 370 -19.14 -9.34 1.63
CA SER A 370 -19.08 -8.46 0.45
C SER A 370 -19.82 -9.02 -0.77
N TYR A 371 -20.06 -10.33 -0.84
CA TYR A 371 -20.63 -10.98 -2.02
C TYR A 371 -22.06 -10.54 -2.36
N PRO A 372 -23.05 -10.59 -1.44
CA PRO A 372 -24.42 -10.22 -1.79
C PRO A 372 -24.54 -8.77 -2.28
N PRO A 373 -23.88 -7.76 -1.65
CA PRO A 373 -23.91 -6.40 -2.16
C PRO A 373 -23.31 -6.23 -3.56
N PHE A 374 -22.17 -6.87 -3.85
CA PHE A 374 -21.62 -6.85 -5.21
C PHE A 374 -22.52 -7.57 -6.21
N PHE A 375 -23.16 -8.65 -5.80
CA PHE A 375 -24.05 -9.42 -6.66
C PHE A 375 -25.28 -8.60 -7.08
N LEU A 376 -25.84 -7.82 -6.15
CA LEU A 376 -27.05 -7.02 -6.37
C LEU A 376 -26.75 -5.66 -7.02
N TRP A 377 -25.77 -4.91 -6.49
CA TRP A 377 -25.53 -3.52 -6.87
C TRP A 377 -24.19 -3.27 -7.55
N GLY A 378 -23.28 -4.24 -7.58
CA GLY A 378 -21.95 -4.00 -8.13
C GLY A 378 -21.26 -2.83 -7.41
N TYR A 379 -20.83 -1.82 -8.18
CA TYR A 379 -20.27 -0.57 -7.65
C TYR A 379 -21.30 0.56 -7.49
N ASP A 380 -22.56 0.33 -7.84
CA ASP A 380 -23.62 1.32 -7.71
C ASP A 380 -24.03 1.52 -6.24
N LEU A 381 -24.75 2.62 -6.00
CA LEU A 381 -25.29 2.92 -4.68
C LEU A 381 -26.49 2.01 -4.39
N ALA A 382 -26.40 1.26 -3.29
CA ALA A 382 -27.52 0.50 -2.77
C ALA A 382 -28.57 1.45 -2.19
N ALA A 383 -29.82 1.34 -2.65
CA ALA A 383 -30.94 2.07 -2.10
C ALA A 383 -31.54 1.28 -0.93
N ILE A 384 -31.41 1.80 0.29
CA ILE A 384 -32.05 1.26 1.50
C ILE A 384 -32.99 2.34 2.05
N GLY A 385 -34.29 2.17 1.79
CA GLY A 385 -35.29 3.21 2.08
C GLY A 385 -35.00 4.49 1.29
N SER A 386 -34.87 5.62 1.98
CA SER A 386 -34.53 6.92 1.38
C SER A 386 -33.02 7.17 1.24
N VAL A 387 -32.16 6.27 1.75
CA VAL A 387 -30.71 6.47 1.80
C VAL A 387 -30.03 5.66 0.69
N LYS A 388 -29.13 6.32 -0.06
CA LYS A 388 -28.27 5.68 -1.06
C LYS A 388 -26.85 5.54 -0.53
N LEU A 389 -26.35 4.32 -0.35
CA LEU A 389 -25.03 4.04 0.24
C LEU A 389 -24.18 3.14 -0.66
N PRO A 390 -22.85 3.38 -0.76
CA PRO A 390 -21.93 2.54 -1.52
C PRO A 390 -21.53 1.29 -0.72
N ILE A 391 -22.51 0.43 -0.38
CA ILE A 391 -22.33 -0.69 0.56
C ILE A 391 -21.25 -1.67 0.09
N SER A 392 -21.24 -2.02 -1.19
CA SER A 392 -20.24 -2.91 -1.79
C SER A 392 -18.82 -2.38 -1.60
N VAL A 393 -18.63 -1.07 -1.82
CA VAL A 393 -17.33 -0.39 -1.65
C VAL A 393 -16.93 -0.38 -0.18
N ILE A 394 -17.84 0.01 0.73
CA ILE A 394 -17.57 0.06 2.16
C ILE A 394 -17.07 -1.30 2.68
N LEU A 395 -17.82 -2.37 2.39
CA LEU A 395 -17.47 -3.71 2.86
C LEU A 395 -16.17 -4.23 2.24
N SER A 396 -15.93 -3.95 0.95
CA SER A 396 -14.67 -4.30 0.29
C SER A 396 -13.48 -3.56 0.89
N THR A 397 -13.62 -2.25 1.16
CA THR A 397 -12.58 -1.43 1.78
C THR A 397 -12.26 -1.87 3.20
N LEU A 398 -13.24 -2.39 3.96
CA LEU A 398 -12.98 -2.95 5.29
C LEU A 398 -11.95 -4.08 5.26
N ASN A 399 -11.87 -4.84 4.17
CA ASN A 399 -10.90 -5.91 4.02
C ASN A 399 -9.45 -5.38 4.00
N ILE A 400 -9.22 -4.19 3.46
CA ILE A 400 -7.88 -3.56 3.42
C ILE A 400 -7.33 -3.36 4.84
N PHE A 401 -8.16 -2.98 5.81
CA PHE A 401 -7.74 -2.84 7.20
C PHE A 401 -7.35 -4.18 7.82
N ALA A 402 -8.07 -5.27 7.48
CA ALA A 402 -7.68 -6.62 7.88
C ALA A 402 -6.32 -7.01 7.29
N TRP A 403 -6.03 -6.62 6.06
CA TRP A 403 -4.71 -6.84 5.44
C TRP A 403 -3.60 -6.10 6.18
N TYR A 404 -3.82 -4.84 6.54
CA TYR A 404 -2.85 -4.07 7.33
C TYR A 404 -2.63 -4.68 8.70
N ALA A 405 -3.69 -5.15 9.37
CA ALA A 405 -3.58 -5.88 10.63
C ALA A 405 -2.75 -7.16 10.46
N TYR A 406 -2.99 -7.93 9.41
CA TYR A 406 -2.22 -9.13 9.09
C TYR A 406 -0.74 -8.82 8.85
N ILE A 407 -0.41 -7.77 8.09
CA ILE A 407 0.98 -7.34 7.83
C ILE A 407 1.70 -7.05 9.15
N VAL A 408 1.06 -6.32 10.06
CA VAL A 408 1.64 -5.98 11.37
C VAL A 408 1.85 -7.23 12.22
N ILE A 409 0.89 -8.16 12.23
CA ILE A 409 0.98 -9.41 12.99
C ILE A 409 2.08 -10.31 12.41
N TYR A 410 2.08 -10.52 11.09
CA TYR A 410 3.11 -11.28 10.39
C TYR A 410 4.50 -10.74 10.72
N ARG A 411 4.68 -9.41 10.67
CA ARG A 411 5.99 -8.79 10.93
C ARG A 411 6.48 -9.03 12.36
N LYS A 412 5.56 -9.13 13.33
CA LYS A 412 5.89 -9.54 14.70
C LYS A 412 6.29 -11.02 14.77
N MET A 413 5.57 -11.89 14.08
CA MET A 413 5.85 -13.34 14.07
C MET A 413 7.22 -13.66 13.49
N VAL A 414 7.60 -13.03 12.39
CA VAL A 414 8.90 -13.26 11.72
C VAL A 414 10.06 -12.43 12.28
N ARG A 415 9.83 -11.72 13.39
CA ARG A 415 10.85 -10.91 14.04
C ARG A 415 11.98 -11.84 14.52
N ASP A 416 13.21 -11.54 14.11
CA ASP A 416 14.43 -12.29 14.45
C ASP A 416 14.58 -13.66 13.75
N VAL A 417 13.77 -13.95 12.73
CA VAL A 417 13.98 -15.13 11.87
C VAL A 417 15.19 -14.90 10.97
N HIS A 418 16.07 -15.89 10.86
CA HIS A 418 17.20 -15.83 9.93
C HIS A 418 16.70 -15.67 8.48
N PRO A 419 17.33 -14.79 7.68
CA PRO A 419 16.95 -14.61 6.29
C PRO A 419 16.95 -15.94 5.53
N ASN A 420 15.81 -16.27 4.92
CA ASN A 420 15.64 -17.43 4.06
C ASN A 420 14.70 -17.07 2.91
N ARG A 421 14.64 -17.91 1.88
CA ARG A 421 13.91 -17.57 0.64
C ARG A 421 12.39 -17.45 0.84
N PRO A 422 11.69 -18.38 1.52
CA PRO A 422 10.26 -18.22 1.81
C PRO A 422 9.92 -16.92 2.53
N ILE A 423 10.66 -16.59 3.59
CA ILE A 423 10.45 -15.36 4.37
C ILE A 423 10.71 -14.12 3.51
N ARG A 424 11.73 -14.12 2.64
CA ARG A 424 12.00 -13.01 1.72
C ARG A 424 10.84 -12.77 0.74
N LEU A 425 10.34 -13.84 0.13
CA LEU A 425 9.21 -13.78 -0.81
C LEU A 425 7.92 -13.31 -0.12
N TRP A 426 7.61 -13.81 1.07
CA TRP A 426 6.42 -13.36 1.82
C TRP A 426 6.54 -11.93 2.35
N ASN A 427 7.73 -11.48 2.78
CA ASN A 427 7.97 -10.08 3.11
C ASN A 427 7.68 -9.19 1.89
N ALA A 428 8.20 -9.55 0.72
CA ALA A 428 7.93 -8.82 -0.52
C ALA A 428 6.44 -8.86 -0.89
N ALA A 429 5.80 -10.03 -0.79
CA ALA A 429 4.38 -10.19 -1.08
C ALA A 429 3.50 -9.26 -0.24
N LEU A 430 3.80 -9.13 1.06
CA LEU A 430 3.08 -8.24 1.97
C LEU A 430 3.35 -6.76 1.72
N VAL A 431 4.57 -6.40 1.26
CA VAL A 431 4.85 -5.05 0.78
C VAL A 431 4.01 -4.74 -0.45
N PHE A 432 3.93 -5.66 -1.41
CA PHE A 432 3.10 -5.48 -2.60
C PHE A 432 1.60 -5.48 -2.30
N LEU A 433 1.13 -6.24 -1.30
CA LEU A 433 -0.26 -6.15 -0.81
C LEU A 433 -0.57 -4.76 -0.23
N PHE A 434 0.40 -4.15 0.47
CA PHE A 434 0.26 -2.78 0.93
C PHE A 434 0.29 -1.79 -0.25
N LEU A 435 1.25 -1.92 -1.17
CA LEU A 435 1.36 -1.02 -2.31
C LEU A 435 0.15 -1.11 -3.25
N SER A 436 -0.41 -2.30 -3.47
CA SER A 436 -1.62 -2.47 -4.28
C SER A 436 -2.81 -1.71 -3.68
N SER A 437 -2.93 -1.67 -2.35
CA SER A 437 -4.00 -0.91 -1.69
C SER A 437 -3.95 0.60 -1.99
N LEU A 438 -2.80 1.15 -2.39
CA LEU A 438 -2.71 2.55 -2.85
C LEU A 438 -3.54 2.79 -4.12
N GLY A 439 -3.67 1.78 -5.00
CA GLY A 439 -4.57 1.85 -6.16
C GLY A 439 -6.05 1.92 -5.75
N ALA A 440 -6.44 1.16 -4.72
CA ALA A 440 -7.82 1.22 -4.19
C ALA A 440 -8.13 2.58 -3.54
N TRP A 441 -7.23 3.08 -2.68
CA TRP A 441 -7.36 4.42 -2.10
C TRP A 441 -7.32 5.51 -3.15
N GLY A 442 -6.40 5.40 -4.12
CA GLY A 442 -6.31 6.32 -5.25
C GLY A 442 -7.60 6.36 -6.05
N ARG A 443 -8.21 5.20 -6.34
CA ARG A 443 -9.51 5.14 -7.01
C ARG A 443 -10.61 5.83 -6.21
N ALA A 444 -10.67 5.61 -4.89
CA ALA A 444 -11.63 6.28 -4.01
C ALA A 444 -11.45 7.81 -4.02
N VAL A 445 -10.20 8.29 -4.03
CA VAL A 445 -9.87 9.71 -4.14
C VAL A 445 -10.31 10.28 -5.49
N LEU A 446 -10.02 9.59 -6.61
CA LEU A 446 -10.45 10.04 -7.94
C LEU A 446 -11.97 10.14 -8.04
N VAL A 447 -12.71 9.18 -7.48
CA VAL A 447 -14.18 9.24 -7.41
C VAL A 447 -14.64 10.42 -6.56
N GLY A 448 -14.04 10.63 -5.38
CA GLY A 448 -14.37 11.76 -4.51
C GLY A 448 -14.08 13.13 -5.14
N LEU A 449 -13.03 13.21 -5.97
CA LEU A 449 -12.65 14.40 -6.73
C LEU A 449 -13.39 14.53 -8.07
N LYS A 450 -14.26 13.57 -8.42
CA LYS A 450 -14.97 13.51 -9.72
C LYS A 450 -14.02 13.56 -10.92
N VAL A 451 -12.86 12.90 -10.83
CA VAL A 451 -11.92 12.76 -11.94
C VAL A 451 -12.36 11.60 -12.82
N GLU A 452 -12.75 11.91 -14.05
CA GLU A 452 -13.29 10.96 -15.03
C GLU A 452 -12.27 10.53 -16.10
N ASP A 453 -11.04 11.04 -16.04
CA ASP A 453 -9.99 10.73 -17.01
C ASP A 453 -9.72 9.21 -17.13
N PRO A 454 -9.91 8.59 -18.31
CA PRO A 454 -9.80 7.14 -18.48
C PRO A 454 -8.42 6.59 -18.13
N PHE A 455 -7.35 7.35 -18.38
CA PHE A 455 -5.99 6.94 -18.06
C PHE A 455 -5.79 6.87 -16.55
N TRP A 456 -6.12 7.92 -15.80
CA TRP A 456 -5.98 7.94 -14.34
C TRP A 456 -6.88 6.93 -13.64
N THR A 457 -8.13 6.82 -14.06
CA THR A 457 -9.09 5.90 -13.47
C THR A 457 -8.67 4.44 -13.67
N SER A 458 -8.25 4.08 -14.89
CA SER A 458 -7.75 2.75 -15.21
C SER A 458 -6.40 2.45 -14.55
N SER A 459 -5.49 3.43 -14.48
CA SER A 459 -4.20 3.29 -13.80
C SER A 459 -4.37 2.93 -12.33
N MET A 460 -5.31 3.54 -11.61
CA MET A 460 -5.54 3.20 -10.20
C MET A 460 -6.10 1.79 -10.01
N VAL A 461 -6.99 1.35 -10.91
CA VAL A 461 -7.54 -0.01 -10.89
C VAL A 461 -6.44 -1.03 -11.18
N HIS A 462 -5.57 -0.76 -12.14
CA HIS A 462 -4.49 -1.65 -12.53
C HIS A 462 -3.33 -1.65 -11.53
N LEU A 463 -2.98 -0.49 -10.96
CA LEU A 463 -2.05 -0.41 -9.84
C LEU A 463 -2.51 -1.33 -8.69
N PHE A 464 -3.82 -1.39 -8.44
CA PHE A 464 -4.38 -2.34 -7.50
C PHE A 464 -4.27 -3.79 -8.01
N LEU A 465 -4.88 -4.13 -9.15
CA LEU A 465 -5.02 -5.51 -9.62
C LEU A 465 -3.68 -6.19 -9.95
N ASP A 466 -2.76 -5.48 -10.56
CA ASP A 466 -1.51 -6.05 -11.06
C ASP A 466 -0.49 -6.24 -9.93
N LEU A 467 -0.36 -5.28 -9.00
CA LEU A 467 0.47 -5.46 -7.82
C LEU A 467 -0.14 -6.47 -6.85
N PHE A 468 -1.47 -6.56 -6.77
CA PHE A 468 -2.13 -7.59 -5.98
C PHE A 468 -1.87 -8.99 -6.57
N SER A 469 -2.13 -9.20 -7.87
CA SER A 469 -2.00 -10.52 -8.48
C SER A 469 -0.53 -10.95 -8.60
N ASN A 470 0.34 -10.09 -9.15
CA ASN A 470 1.74 -10.42 -9.38
C ASN A 470 2.58 -10.26 -8.09
N GLY A 471 2.32 -9.22 -7.30
CA GLY A 471 3.08 -8.93 -6.10
C GLY A 471 2.61 -9.70 -4.87
N TRP A 472 1.31 -9.73 -4.57
CA TRP A 472 0.82 -10.48 -3.41
C TRP A 472 0.61 -11.96 -3.71
N ALA A 473 -0.19 -12.30 -4.72
CA ALA A 473 -0.61 -13.68 -4.93
C ALA A 473 0.51 -14.56 -5.49
N VAL A 474 1.20 -14.16 -6.57
CA VAL A 474 2.29 -14.94 -7.18
C VAL A 474 3.47 -15.09 -6.22
N LEU A 475 3.95 -14.01 -5.58
CA LEU A 475 5.04 -14.13 -4.60
C LEU A 475 4.61 -14.94 -3.36
N GLY A 476 3.34 -14.83 -2.95
CA GLY A 476 2.77 -15.61 -1.86
C GLY A 476 2.85 -17.11 -2.11
N VAL A 477 2.40 -17.57 -3.29
CA VAL A 477 2.45 -18.99 -3.66
C VAL A 477 3.87 -19.46 -3.98
N LEU A 478 4.75 -18.60 -4.52
CA LEU A 478 6.18 -18.93 -4.66
C LEU A 478 6.81 -19.18 -3.29
N GLY A 479 6.56 -18.31 -2.30
CA GLY A 479 7.05 -18.52 -0.93
C GLY A 479 6.52 -19.82 -0.31
N LEU A 480 5.25 -20.15 -0.56
CA LEU A 480 4.67 -21.45 -0.15
C LEU A 480 5.36 -22.62 -0.84
N ALA A 481 5.62 -22.54 -2.15
CA ALA A 481 6.32 -23.56 -2.89
C ALA A 481 7.72 -23.84 -2.30
N TYR A 482 8.53 -22.79 -2.08
CA TYR A 482 9.85 -22.93 -1.47
C TYR A 482 9.78 -23.45 -0.03
N SER A 483 8.75 -23.09 0.75
CA SER A 483 8.56 -23.59 2.12
C SER A 483 8.24 -25.08 2.21
N THR A 484 8.00 -25.76 1.08
CA THR A 484 7.81 -27.22 1.03
C THR A 484 9.10 -27.97 0.73
N GLN A 485 10.19 -27.27 0.39
CA GLN A 485 11.42 -27.84 -0.11
C GLN A 485 12.60 -27.44 0.79
N LYS A 486 12.87 -28.22 1.83
CA LYS A 486 13.94 -27.94 2.81
C LYS A 486 15.30 -27.62 2.18
N ARG A 487 15.65 -28.30 1.08
CA ARG A 487 16.89 -28.05 0.32
C ARG A 487 16.97 -26.65 -0.30
N LEU A 488 15.82 -26.04 -0.61
CA LEU A 488 15.74 -24.75 -1.29
C LEU A 488 15.42 -23.59 -0.33
N GLU A 489 15.10 -23.86 0.94
CA GLU A 489 14.75 -22.83 1.94
C GLU A 489 15.92 -21.87 2.20
N SER A 490 17.14 -22.41 2.37
CA SER A 490 18.35 -21.64 2.64
C SER A 490 19.02 -21.07 1.38
N THR A 491 18.56 -21.45 0.19
CA THR A 491 19.20 -21.05 -1.08
C THR A 491 18.77 -19.65 -1.47
N ILE A 492 19.53 -18.67 -1.01
CA ILE A 492 19.45 -17.28 -1.47
C ILE A 492 20.47 -17.09 -2.60
N SER A 493 20.30 -17.78 -3.73
CA SER A 493 21.18 -17.58 -4.90
C SER A 493 20.41 -16.89 -6.02
N GLY A 494 21.10 -16.03 -6.76
CA GLY A 494 20.66 -15.57 -8.08
C GLY A 494 19.92 -14.23 -8.10
N TRP A 495 19.49 -13.88 -9.30
CA TRP A 495 18.77 -12.64 -9.64
C TRP A 495 17.25 -12.83 -9.68
N GLU A 496 16.73 -14.04 -9.45
CA GLU A 496 15.32 -14.37 -9.73
C GLU A 496 14.36 -13.53 -8.89
N ASP A 497 14.58 -13.50 -7.58
CA ASP A 497 13.76 -12.72 -6.64
C ASP A 497 13.89 -11.20 -6.92
N TYR A 498 15.10 -10.70 -7.21
CA TYR A 498 15.34 -9.29 -7.47
C TYR A 498 14.68 -8.80 -8.77
N LEU A 499 14.72 -9.63 -9.82
CA LEU A 499 14.03 -9.37 -11.08
C LEU A 499 12.52 -9.22 -10.88
N LEU A 500 11.91 -10.07 -10.04
CA LEU A 500 10.50 -9.93 -9.66
C LEU A 500 10.27 -8.63 -8.86
N PHE A 501 11.08 -8.35 -7.84
CA PHE A 501 10.87 -7.21 -6.95
C PHE A 501 11.04 -5.86 -7.66
N LEU A 502 11.94 -5.77 -8.64
CA LEU A 502 12.15 -4.58 -9.44
C LEU A 502 11.17 -4.47 -10.61
N GLY A 503 10.74 -5.59 -11.19
CA GLY A 503 9.84 -5.64 -12.34
C GLY A 503 8.38 -5.34 -11.98
N ILE A 504 7.84 -6.00 -10.94
CA ILE A 504 6.41 -5.92 -10.55
C ILE A 504 5.88 -4.49 -10.38
N PRO A 505 6.59 -3.53 -9.72
CA PRO A 505 6.09 -2.16 -9.57
C PRO A 505 5.80 -1.45 -10.89
N LEU A 506 6.39 -1.90 -11.99
CA LEU A 506 6.32 -1.26 -13.31
C LEU A 506 5.28 -1.92 -14.22
N THR A 507 4.68 -3.06 -13.86
CA THR A 507 3.87 -3.85 -14.82
C THR A 507 2.46 -3.33 -15.02
N PHE A 508 1.92 -2.53 -14.08
CA PHE A 508 0.48 -2.21 -14.07
C PHE A 508 0.01 -1.38 -15.26
N PHE A 509 0.87 -0.62 -15.92
CA PHE A 509 0.45 0.08 -17.15
C PHE A 509 0.20 -0.88 -18.32
N LEU A 510 0.76 -2.09 -18.33
CA LEU A 510 0.48 -3.07 -19.38
C LEU A 510 -0.91 -3.71 -19.26
N GLY A 511 -1.60 -3.53 -18.13
CA GLY A 511 -2.97 -3.97 -17.98
C GLY A 511 -3.99 -3.02 -18.63
N LEU A 512 -3.58 -1.79 -18.95
CA LEU A 512 -4.40 -0.80 -19.65
C LEU A 512 -4.41 -1.07 -21.16
N PRO A 513 -5.51 -0.72 -21.86
CA PRO A 513 -5.55 -0.69 -23.32
C PRO A 513 -4.33 0.00 -23.92
N VAL A 514 -3.81 -0.58 -25.01
CA VAL A 514 -2.56 -0.13 -25.64
C VAL A 514 -2.54 1.36 -25.99
N ASP A 515 -3.68 1.86 -26.47
CA ASP A 515 -3.92 3.22 -26.92
C ASP A 515 -4.04 4.25 -25.79
N LEU A 516 -4.34 3.82 -24.56
CA LEU A 516 -4.45 4.72 -23.40
C LEU A 516 -3.12 5.05 -22.74
N VAL A 517 -2.05 4.32 -23.04
CA VAL A 517 -0.76 4.46 -22.32
C VAL A 517 0.25 5.21 -23.16
N PRO A 518 0.84 6.31 -22.66
CA PRO A 518 1.94 7.00 -23.34
C PRO A 518 3.09 6.05 -23.71
N PRO A 519 3.70 6.17 -24.91
CA PRO A 519 4.72 5.23 -25.39
C PRO A 519 5.91 5.04 -24.44
N ASP A 520 6.35 6.11 -23.77
CA ASP A 520 7.46 6.07 -22.81
C ASP A 520 7.11 5.22 -21.57
N LEU A 521 5.90 5.41 -21.02
CA LEU A 521 5.41 4.63 -19.89
C LEU A 521 5.18 3.17 -20.29
N ARG A 522 4.71 2.92 -21.51
CA ARG A 522 4.52 1.56 -22.03
C ARG A 522 5.86 0.84 -22.21
N THR A 523 6.87 1.52 -22.75
CA THR A 523 8.23 0.97 -22.88
C THR A 523 8.82 0.63 -21.51
N LEU A 524 8.73 1.55 -20.54
CA LEU A 524 9.19 1.31 -19.17
C LEU A 524 8.50 0.09 -18.53
N SER A 525 7.19 -0.04 -18.76
CA SER A 525 6.40 -1.15 -18.22
C SER A 525 6.71 -2.47 -18.91
N GLY A 526 6.99 -2.44 -20.22
CA GLY A 526 7.50 -3.58 -20.98
C GLY A 526 8.84 -4.09 -20.42
N ILE A 527 9.78 -3.18 -20.11
CA ILE A 527 11.06 -3.55 -19.46
C ILE A 527 10.80 -4.23 -18.11
N GLY A 528 9.95 -3.63 -17.27
CA GLY A 528 9.59 -4.20 -15.97
C GLY A 528 8.94 -5.60 -16.10
N ASN A 529 8.10 -5.79 -17.10
CA ASN A 529 7.44 -7.07 -17.34
C ASN A 529 8.37 -8.15 -17.91
N LEU A 530 9.35 -7.76 -18.74
CA LEU A 530 10.43 -8.66 -19.17
C LEU A 530 11.31 -9.08 -17.99
N MET A 531 11.64 -8.15 -17.08
CA MET A 531 12.33 -8.50 -15.84
C MET A 531 11.52 -9.53 -15.03
N MET A 532 10.21 -9.28 -14.87
CA MET A 532 9.31 -10.22 -14.20
C MET A 532 9.30 -11.59 -14.90
N ALA A 533 9.16 -11.65 -16.21
CA ALA A 533 9.19 -12.89 -17.00
C ALA A 533 10.49 -13.68 -16.80
N CYS A 534 11.65 -13.00 -16.88
CA CYS A 534 12.95 -13.62 -16.59
C CYS A 534 13.03 -14.16 -15.16
N GLY A 535 12.53 -13.41 -14.17
CA GLY A 535 12.44 -13.87 -12.80
C GLY A 535 11.62 -15.16 -12.67
N LEU A 536 10.44 -15.22 -13.29
CA LEU A 536 9.59 -16.40 -13.30
C LEU A 536 10.26 -17.61 -13.99
N ILE A 537 10.94 -17.40 -15.13
CA ILE A 537 11.67 -18.46 -15.85
C ILE A 537 12.78 -19.05 -14.99
N LEU A 538 13.54 -18.22 -14.27
CA LEU A 538 14.61 -18.71 -13.41
C LEU A 538 14.06 -19.42 -12.15
N HIS A 539 12.93 -18.96 -11.61
CA HIS A 539 12.21 -19.69 -10.57
C HIS A 539 11.72 -21.06 -11.07
N THR A 540 11.17 -21.13 -12.29
CA THR A 540 10.80 -22.38 -12.94
C THR A 540 11.99 -23.31 -13.02
N ARG A 541 13.15 -22.85 -13.51
CA ARG A 541 14.38 -23.65 -13.59
C ARG A 541 14.79 -24.22 -12.23
N THR A 542 14.62 -23.44 -11.16
CA THR A 542 14.97 -23.86 -9.79
C THR A 542 13.98 -24.87 -9.22
N LEU A 543 12.69 -24.69 -9.44
CA LEU A 543 11.61 -25.49 -8.84
C LEU A 543 11.29 -26.75 -9.64
N TRP A 544 11.56 -26.77 -10.96
CA TRP A 544 11.23 -27.89 -11.84
C TRP A 544 11.81 -29.22 -11.37
N PRO A 545 13.13 -29.34 -11.05
CA PRO A 545 13.70 -30.61 -10.61
C PRO A 545 13.13 -31.06 -9.27
N ALA A 546 12.83 -30.13 -8.36
CA ALA A 546 12.32 -30.42 -7.03
C ALA A 546 10.89 -30.98 -7.05
N PHE A 547 10.03 -30.45 -7.92
CA PHE A 547 8.63 -30.88 -8.00
C PHE A 547 8.36 -31.99 -9.01
N ARG A 548 9.17 -32.13 -10.07
CA ARG A 548 9.03 -33.24 -11.03
C ARG A 548 9.25 -34.60 -10.37
N ALA A 549 10.15 -34.68 -9.39
CA ALA A 549 10.47 -35.94 -8.70
C ALA A 549 9.33 -36.49 -7.84
N ASN A 550 8.33 -35.68 -7.47
CA ASN A 550 7.28 -36.07 -6.53
C ASN A 550 5.89 -35.61 -6.96
N TYR A 551 5.36 -36.19 -8.04
CA TYR A 551 4.09 -35.80 -8.66
C TYR A 551 2.86 -35.92 -7.74
N ARG A 552 2.93 -36.70 -6.67
CA ARG A 552 1.80 -36.95 -5.76
C ARG A 552 1.52 -35.81 -4.78
N ASN A 553 2.41 -34.82 -4.66
CA ASN A 553 2.27 -33.73 -3.70
C ASN A 553 1.43 -32.53 -4.21
N GLY A 554 0.95 -32.58 -5.45
CA GLY A 554 0.14 -31.53 -6.08
C GLY A 554 0.92 -30.35 -6.68
N TRP A 555 2.23 -30.27 -6.48
CA TRP A 555 3.07 -29.17 -6.97
C TRP A 555 3.67 -29.39 -8.36
N SER A 556 3.48 -30.56 -8.97
CA SER A 556 4.11 -30.93 -10.24
C SER A 556 3.81 -29.97 -11.40
N MET A 557 2.60 -29.41 -11.46
CA MET A 557 2.17 -28.48 -12.51
C MET A 557 2.60 -27.04 -12.25
N PHE A 558 3.02 -26.71 -11.03
CA PHE A 558 3.30 -25.33 -10.63
C PHE A 558 4.42 -24.68 -11.46
N PRO A 559 5.59 -25.32 -11.69
CA PRO A 559 6.61 -24.78 -12.60
C PRO A 559 6.12 -24.61 -14.04
N GLY A 560 5.26 -25.51 -14.53
CA GLY A 560 4.64 -25.40 -15.85
C GLY A 560 3.82 -24.12 -15.99
N PHE A 561 2.95 -23.84 -15.02
CA PHE A 561 2.15 -22.62 -15.00
C PHE A 561 2.99 -21.34 -14.82
N LEU A 562 4.08 -21.39 -14.06
CA LEU A 562 5.04 -20.27 -13.98
C LEU A 562 5.65 -19.96 -15.35
N LEU A 563 6.05 -20.99 -16.10
CA LEU A 563 6.59 -20.84 -17.44
C LEU A 563 5.54 -20.30 -18.42
N THR A 564 4.32 -20.86 -18.42
CA THR A 564 3.23 -20.37 -19.25
C THR A 564 2.94 -18.90 -18.96
N ARG A 565 2.88 -18.51 -17.68
CA ARG A 565 2.70 -17.12 -17.27
C ARG A 565 3.79 -16.22 -17.82
N ALA A 566 5.05 -16.64 -17.74
CA ALA A 566 6.20 -15.89 -18.23
C ALA A 566 6.15 -15.69 -19.76
N VAL A 567 5.68 -16.68 -20.52
CA VAL A 567 5.48 -16.55 -21.98
C VAL A 567 4.45 -15.47 -22.30
N PHE A 568 3.32 -15.44 -21.58
CA PHE A 568 2.33 -14.36 -21.73
C PHE A 568 2.93 -12.99 -21.36
N ASP A 569 3.80 -12.92 -20.35
CA ASP A 569 4.47 -11.66 -19.98
C ASP A 569 5.43 -11.16 -21.07
N VAL A 570 6.19 -12.05 -21.71
CA VAL A 570 7.03 -11.70 -22.85
C VAL A 570 6.16 -11.17 -24.00
N GLY A 571 5.06 -11.85 -24.33
CA GLY A 571 4.12 -11.40 -25.35
C GLY A 571 3.50 -10.02 -25.04
N ALA A 572 3.06 -9.80 -23.80
CA ALA A 572 2.49 -8.52 -23.35
C ALA A 572 3.50 -7.37 -23.37
N SER A 573 4.80 -7.66 -23.32
CA SER A 573 5.88 -6.66 -23.41
C SER A 573 6.11 -6.17 -24.84
N ILE A 574 5.58 -6.88 -25.85
CA ILE A 574 5.71 -6.55 -27.27
C ILE A 574 4.40 -5.90 -27.74
N SER A 575 4.43 -4.58 -28.00
CA SER A 575 3.20 -3.79 -28.22
C SER A 575 2.26 -4.34 -29.31
N PRO A 576 2.75 -4.77 -30.50
CA PRO A 576 1.89 -5.40 -31.50
C PRO A 576 1.21 -6.70 -31.04
N LEU A 577 1.93 -7.54 -30.29
CA LEU A 577 1.37 -8.78 -29.74
C LEU A 577 0.36 -8.50 -28.62
N ALA A 578 0.61 -7.49 -27.79
CA ALA A 578 -0.32 -7.05 -26.76
C ALA A 578 -1.63 -6.53 -27.38
N ALA A 579 -1.54 -5.66 -28.41
CA ALA A 579 -2.71 -5.15 -29.13
C ALA A 579 -3.51 -6.28 -29.80
N TRP A 580 -2.82 -7.21 -30.46
CA TRP A 580 -3.46 -8.41 -31.02
C TRP A 580 -4.15 -9.25 -29.94
N GLY A 581 -3.47 -9.49 -28.80
CA GLY A 581 -4.01 -10.26 -27.69
C GLY A 581 -5.26 -9.63 -27.04
N GLU A 582 -5.32 -8.29 -26.99
CA GLU A 582 -6.52 -7.54 -26.59
C GLU A 582 -7.66 -7.75 -27.59
N GLN A 583 -7.39 -7.62 -28.90
CA GLN A 583 -8.39 -7.78 -29.96
C GLN A 583 -8.98 -9.19 -29.99
N VAL A 584 -8.15 -10.23 -29.86
CA VAL A 584 -8.61 -11.64 -29.87
C VAL A 584 -9.10 -12.13 -28.51
N GLY A 585 -9.18 -11.26 -27.49
CA GLY A 585 -9.79 -11.60 -26.20
C GLY A 585 -8.97 -12.54 -25.30
N LEU A 586 -7.64 -12.61 -25.45
CA LEU A 586 -6.79 -13.49 -24.65
C LEU A 586 -6.77 -13.16 -23.15
N ARG A 587 -7.24 -11.96 -22.77
CA ARG A 587 -7.27 -11.49 -21.38
C ARG A 587 -7.98 -12.47 -20.42
N ILE A 588 -9.09 -13.07 -20.85
CA ILE A 588 -9.86 -14.00 -19.99
C ILE A 588 -9.08 -15.27 -19.73
N ILE A 589 -8.50 -15.87 -20.78
CA ILE A 589 -7.66 -17.07 -20.68
C ILE A 589 -6.46 -16.78 -19.79
N TYR A 590 -5.78 -15.67 -20.05
CA TYR A 590 -4.63 -15.21 -19.28
C TYR A 590 -4.93 -15.07 -17.78
N LEU A 591 -6.07 -14.45 -17.42
CA LEU A 591 -6.49 -14.31 -16.03
C LEU A 591 -6.78 -15.68 -15.38
N HIS A 592 -7.39 -16.62 -16.10
CA HIS A 592 -7.68 -17.95 -15.55
C HIS A 592 -6.42 -18.81 -15.45
N ILE A 593 -5.49 -18.75 -16.40
CA ILE A 593 -4.18 -19.40 -16.30
C ILE A 593 -3.46 -18.92 -15.03
N THR A 594 -3.51 -17.62 -14.75
CA THR A 594 -2.85 -17.02 -13.59
C THR A 594 -3.57 -17.34 -12.27
N LEU A 595 -4.87 -17.02 -12.17
CA LEU A 595 -5.60 -17.13 -10.90
C LEU A 595 -6.04 -18.57 -10.59
N LEU A 596 -6.49 -19.31 -11.61
CA LEU A 596 -7.00 -20.67 -11.44
C LEU A 596 -5.90 -21.72 -11.66
N GLY A 597 -5.11 -21.59 -12.72
CA GLY A 597 -4.00 -22.51 -13.01
C GLY A 597 -2.86 -22.37 -12.00
N LEU A 598 -2.19 -21.22 -11.98
CA LEU A 598 -1.01 -20.98 -11.15
C LEU A 598 -1.35 -20.84 -9.66
N ILE A 599 -2.22 -19.89 -9.30
CA ILE A 599 -2.44 -19.53 -7.89
C ILE A 599 -3.32 -20.56 -7.17
N THR A 600 -4.48 -20.91 -7.72
CA THR A 600 -5.43 -21.81 -7.05
C THR A 600 -4.85 -23.21 -6.88
N LEU A 601 -4.27 -23.83 -7.91
CA LEU A 601 -3.66 -25.16 -7.74
C LEU A 601 -2.50 -25.14 -6.73
N ALA A 602 -1.70 -24.06 -6.69
CA ALA A 602 -0.66 -23.90 -5.68
C ALA A 602 -1.21 -23.78 -4.25
N ILE A 603 -2.32 -23.06 -4.05
CA ILE A 603 -3.02 -22.98 -2.76
C ILE A 603 -3.50 -24.37 -2.32
N PHE A 604 -4.11 -25.16 -3.22
CA PHE A 604 -4.51 -26.53 -2.90
C PHE A 604 -3.32 -27.44 -2.58
N ALA A 605 -2.23 -27.36 -3.35
CA ALA A 605 -1.01 -28.12 -3.09
C ALA A 605 -0.35 -27.72 -1.74
N ALA A 606 -0.36 -26.43 -1.42
CA ALA A 606 0.10 -25.90 -0.13
C ALA A 606 -0.78 -26.39 1.03
N ALA A 607 -2.11 -26.37 0.88
CA ALA A 607 -3.04 -26.86 1.88
C ALA A 607 -2.86 -28.37 2.11
N ASN A 608 -2.73 -29.14 1.04
CA ASN A 608 -2.52 -30.59 1.15
C ASN A 608 -1.18 -30.92 1.85
N SER A 609 -0.12 -30.19 1.54
CA SER A 609 1.19 -30.39 2.18
C SER A 609 1.23 -29.89 3.64
N THR A 610 0.39 -28.93 4.02
CA THR A 610 0.33 -28.36 5.38
C THR A 610 -0.55 -29.20 6.31
N TRP A 611 -1.74 -29.60 5.86
CA TRP A 611 -2.72 -30.27 6.72
C TRP A 611 -2.97 -31.76 6.38
N ARG A 612 -2.39 -32.29 5.28
CA ARG A 612 -2.41 -33.72 4.87
C ARG A 612 -3.79 -34.40 4.94
N ARG A 613 -4.85 -33.73 4.46
CA ARG A 613 -6.23 -34.26 4.49
C ARG A 613 -6.94 -34.38 3.14
N SER A 614 -6.35 -33.93 2.03
CA SER A 614 -6.94 -34.19 0.71
C SER A 614 -6.55 -35.58 0.23
N SER A 615 -7.49 -36.32 -0.37
CA SER A 615 -7.15 -37.56 -1.07
C SER A 615 -6.34 -37.26 -2.33
N TYR A 616 -5.46 -38.19 -2.71
CA TYR A 616 -4.75 -38.09 -3.99
C TYR A 616 -5.73 -37.92 -5.15
N LEU A 617 -6.82 -38.70 -5.16
CA LEU A 617 -7.89 -38.61 -6.16
C LEU A 617 -8.56 -37.22 -6.19
N GLY A 618 -8.82 -36.60 -5.03
CA GLY A 618 -9.37 -35.24 -4.97
C GLY A 618 -8.44 -34.22 -5.61
N THR A 619 -7.13 -34.33 -5.34
CA THR A 619 -6.12 -33.41 -5.90
C THR A 619 -6.00 -33.56 -7.42
N VAL A 620 -6.02 -34.80 -7.92
CA VAL A 620 -6.01 -35.10 -9.36
C VAL A 620 -7.29 -34.62 -10.03
N SER A 621 -8.45 -34.91 -9.44
CA SER A 621 -9.76 -34.49 -9.96
C SER A 621 -9.83 -32.97 -10.11
N LEU A 622 -9.40 -32.23 -9.10
CA LEU A 622 -9.33 -30.76 -9.17
C LEU A 622 -8.39 -30.30 -10.30
N THR A 623 -7.18 -30.86 -10.37
CA THR A 623 -6.20 -30.47 -11.39
C THR A 623 -6.74 -30.71 -12.80
N VAL A 624 -7.31 -31.89 -13.05
CA VAL A 624 -7.93 -32.24 -14.34
C VAL A 624 -9.08 -31.29 -14.66
N SER A 625 -9.96 -31.01 -13.71
CA SER A 625 -11.10 -30.11 -13.93
C SER A 625 -10.66 -28.67 -14.26
N VAL A 626 -9.58 -28.19 -13.63
CA VAL A 626 -8.99 -26.88 -13.93
C VAL A 626 -8.39 -26.87 -15.33
N LEU A 627 -7.65 -27.92 -15.72
CA LEU A 627 -7.08 -28.02 -17.07
C LEU A 627 -8.17 -28.08 -18.15
N LEU A 628 -9.22 -28.87 -17.94
CA LEU A 628 -10.37 -28.92 -18.85
C LEU A 628 -11.03 -27.56 -18.99
N LEU A 629 -11.22 -26.83 -17.88
CA LEU A 629 -11.76 -25.47 -17.94
C LEU A 629 -10.83 -24.54 -18.73
N LEU A 630 -9.51 -24.55 -18.47
CA LEU A 630 -8.56 -23.70 -19.21
C LEU A 630 -8.57 -24.00 -20.72
N VAL A 631 -8.65 -25.27 -21.11
CA VAL A 631 -8.76 -25.68 -22.51
C VAL A 631 -10.09 -25.22 -23.12
N SER A 632 -11.19 -25.33 -22.37
CA SER A 632 -12.52 -24.89 -22.86
C SER A 632 -12.61 -23.39 -23.10
N LEU A 633 -11.72 -22.57 -22.51
CA LEU A 633 -11.69 -21.13 -22.78
C LEU A 633 -11.04 -20.78 -24.12
N VAL A 634 -10.26 -21.67 -24.74
CA VAL A 634 -9.57 -21.39 -26.01
C VAL A 634 -10.57 -21.14 -27.15
N PRO A 635 -11.63 -21.96 -27.34
CA PRO A 635 -12.71 -21.68 -28.29
C PRO A 635 -13.49 -20.39 -28.09
N LEU A 636 -13.38 -19.76 -26.91
CA LEU A 636 -14.01 -18.46 -26.61
C LEU A 636 -13.08 -17.27 -26.90
N SER A 637 -11.86 -17.53 -27.36
CA SER A 637 -10.94 -16.50 -27.82
C SER A 637 -10.91 -16.46 -29.34
N GLY A 638 -10.53 -15.32 -29.91
CA GLY A 638 -10.26 -15.18 -31.34
C GLY A 638 -9.04 -15.96 -31.84
N PHE A 639 -8.38 -16.74 -30.98
CA PHE A 639 -7.33 -17.69 -31.39
C PHE A 639 -7.91 -18.98 -32.00
N TRP A 640 -9.16 -19.32 -31.70
CA TRP A 640 -9.80 -20.51 -32.25
C TRP A 640 -10.32 -20.27 -33.66
N PRO A 641 -10.12 -21.20 -34.62
CA PRO A 641 -10.64 -21.04 -35.97
C PRO A 641 -12.16 -20.86 -35.96
N GLU A 642 -12.66 -19.78 -36.58
CA GLU A 642 -14.10 -19.47 -36.62
C GLU A 642 -14.93 -20.60 -37.23
N SER A 643 -14.38 -21.31 -38.23
CA SER A 643 -15.01 -22.47 -38.87
C SER A 643 -15.23 -23.66 -37.93
N LEU A 644 -14.47 -23.74 -36.85
CA LEU A 644 -14.61 -24.75 -35.80
C LEU A 644 -15.39 -24.20 -34.60
N GLY A 645 -15.76 -22.91 -34.60
CA GLY A 645 -16.51 -22.25 -33.54
C GLY A 645 -18.02 -22.44 -33.67
N GLY A 646 -18.78 -21.82 -32.76
CA GLY A 646 -20.25 -21.82 -32.80
C GLY A 646 -20.87 -21.70 -31.42
N SER A 647 -22.21 -21.79 -31.35
CA SER A 647 -22.97 -21.72 -30.09
C SER A 647 -22.56 -22.81 -29.07
N TRP A 648 -21.99 -23.91 -29.54
CA TRP A 648 -21.50 -25.00 -28.71
C TRP A 648 -20.34 -24.59 -27.78
N THR A 649 -19.52 -23.60 -28.15
CA THR A 649 -18.29 -23.26 -27.40
C THR A 649 -18.62 -22.72 -26.01
N LEU A 650 -19.59 -21.80 -25.93
CA LEU A 650 -20.06 -21.24 -24.67
C LEU A 650 -20.83 -22.28 -23.85
N ALA A 651 -21.65 -23.13 -24.51
CA ALA A 651 -22.35 -24.24 -23.84
C ALA A 651 -21.39 -25.25 -23.20
N ALA A 652 -20.38 -25.70 -23.95
CA ALA A 652 -19.35 -26.60 -23.46
C ALA A 652 -18.59 -25.97 -22.29
N THR A 653 -18.19 -24.70 -22.42
CA THR A 653 -17.48 -23.98 -21.35
C THR A 653 -18.34 -23.82 -20.09
N ALA A 654 -19.64 -23.53 -20.24
CA ALA A 654 -20.56 -23.40 -19.11
C ALA A 654 -20.63 -24.72 -18.32
N VAL A 655 -20.81 -25.85 -19.00
CA VAL A 655 -20.86 -27.17 -18.36
C VAL A 655 -19.52 -27.55 -17.73
N ILE A 656 -18.42 -27.41 -18.47
CA ILE A 656 -17.06 -27.75 -17.99
C ILE A 656 -16.68 -26.89 -16.78
N SER A 657 -17.15 -25.63 -16.72
CA SER A 657 -16.85 -24.73 -15.61
C SER A 657 -17.37 -25.20 -14.24
N LEU A 658 -18.35 -26.13 -14.21
CA LEU A 658 -18.81 -26.74 -12.96
C LEU A 658 -17.73 -27.64 -12.34
N GLY A 659 -16.82 -28.21 -13.15
CA GLY A 659 -15.82 -29.19 -12.74
C GLY A 659 -15.01 -28.78 -11.51
N PRO A 660 -14.34 -27.61 -11.48
CA PRO A 660 -13.58 -27.16 -10.32
C PRO A 660 -14.41 -27.05 -9.04
N SER A 661 -15.67 -26.61 -9.12
CA SER A 661 -16.56 -26.50 -7.97
C SER A 661 -16.98 -27.88 -7.43
N ILE A 662 -17.27 -28.84 -8.32
CA ILE A 662 -17.59 -30.22 -7.97
C ILE A 662 -16.38 -30.89 -7.32
N ALA A 663 -15.20 -30.77 -7.93
CA ALA A 663 -13.97 -31.33 -7.39
C ALA A 663 -13.63 -30.76 -6.00
N ALA A 664 -13.77 -29.44 -5.82
CA ALA A 664 -13.61 -28.80 -4.52
C ALA A 664 -14.66 -29.24 -3.51
N GLY A 665 -15.92 -29.45 -3.93
CA GLY A 665 -16.99 -29.98 -3.09
C GLY A 665 -16.70 -31.41 -2.60
N ILE A 666 -16.15 -32.26 -3.47
CA ILE A 666 -15.71 -33.62 -3.09
C ILE A 666 -14.58 -33.54 -2.05
N ILE A 667 -13.57 -32.67 -2.26
CA ILE A 667 -12.48 -32.46 -1.29
C ILE A 667 -13.04 -31.98 0.05
N LEU A 668 -13.98 -31.02 0.02
CA LEU A 668 -14.65 -30.48 1.21
C LEU A 668 -15.37 -31.60 2.00
N PHE A 669 -16.17 -32.40 1.31
CA PHE A 669 -16.95 -33.48 1.92
C PHE A 669 -16.06 -34.58 2.51
N GLN A 670 -15.01 -34.99 1.79
CA GLN A 670 -14.03 -35.95 2.28
C GLN A 670 -13.28 -35.43 3.51
N GLY A 671 -12.99 -34.13 3.56
CA GLY A 671 -12.30 -33.51 4.69
C GLY A 671 -13.14 -33.39 5.96
N ILE A 672 -14.48 -33.40 5.86
CA ILE A 672 -15.39 -33.29 7.01
C ILE A 672 -15.64 -34.67 7.66
N LYS A 673 -15.57 -35.76 6.91
CA LYS A 673 -15.79 -37.11 7.46
C LYS A 673 -14.71 -37.44 8.52
N PRO A 674 -15.10 -37.85 9.75
CA PRO A 674 -14.15 -38.36 10.71
C PRO A 674 -13.49 -39.62 10.13
N ARG A 675 -12.16 -39.68 10.13
CA ARG A 675 -11.48 -40.96 9.88
C ARG A 675 -11.93 -41.93 10.95
N GLU A 676 -12.53 -43.05 10.56
CA GLU A 676 -12.60 -44.23 11.39
C GLU A 676 -11.21 -44.46 11.99
N LYS A 677 -11.13 -44.47 13.33
CA LYS A 677 -9.93 -44.91 14.02
C LYS A 677 -9.67 -46.33 13.54
N SER A 678 -8.69 -46.49 12.64
CA SER A 678 -8.09 -47.79 12.37
C SER A 678 -7.75 -48.41 13.73
N ARG A 679 -8.52 -49.43 14.06
CA ARG A 679 -8.52 -50.14 15.31
C ARG A 679 -7.13 -50.72 15.52
N LYS A 680 -6.60 -50.55 16.73
CA LYS A 680 -5.43 -51.26 17.25
C LYS A 680 -5.34 -52.69 16.70
N THR A 681 -4.36 -52.96 15.85
CA THR A 681 -3.70 -54.26 15.82
C THR A 681 -2.23 -54.01 16.11
N GLY A 682 -1.91 -54.08 17.40
CA GLY A 682 -0.54 -54.28 17.82
C GLY A 682 -0.07 -55.63 17.27
N LYS A 683 0.90 -55.57 16.36
CA LYS A 683 1.96 -56.56 16.28
C LYS A 683 3.22 -55.79 15.98
N GLU A 684 4.00 -55.57 17.03
CA GLU A 684 5.42 -55.31 16.93
C GLU A 684 6.04 -56.41 16.06
N THR A 685 6.65 -56.03 14.95
CA THR A 685 7.79 -56.77 14.40
C THR A 685 8.98 -55.84 14.48
N SER A 686 9.62 -55.86 15.65
CA SER A 686 10.98 -55.40 15.81
C SER A 686 11.92 -56.34 15.04
N THR A 687 12.45 -55.88 13.92
CA THR A 687 13.63 -56.48 13.30
C THR A 687 14.62 -55.38 12.90
N THR A 688 15.28 -54.81 13.91
CA THR A 688 16.61 -54.23 13.74
C THR A 688 17.63 -55.37 13.75
N PRO A 689 18.49 -55.56 12.73
CA PRO A 689 19.66 -56.40 12.87
C PRO A 689 20.74 -55.63 13.62
N ALA A 690 21.15 -56.16 14.76
CA ALA A 690 22.32 -55.73 15.50
C ALA A 690 23.59 -56.01 14.69
N TRP A 691 24.35 -54.97 14.34
CA TRP A 691 25.75 -55.11 13.93
C TRP A 691 26.63 -55.16 15.19
N LYS A 692 27.12 -56.36 15.50
CA LYS A 692 28.21 -56.58 16.46
C LYS A 692 29.54 -56.28 15.78
N GLY A 693 30.40 -55.50 16.45
CA GLY A 693 31.82 -55.48 16.17
C GLY A 693 32.51 -56.76 16.66
N GLY A 694 33.59 -57.16 15.99
CA GLY A 694 34.46 -58.27 16.38
C GLY A 694 35.52 -58.60 15.32
N THR A 695 36.71 -58.03 15.51
CA THR A 695 38.06 -58.60 15.24
C THR A 695 38.19 -59.81 14.29
N MET A 696 38.83 -59.61 13.13
CA MET A 696 40.20 -60.05 12.80
C MET A 696 40.63 -59.40 11.48
#